data_AF-A0A6M1Z7S9-F1
#
_entry.id   AF-A0A6M1Z7S9-F1
#
_cell.length_a   1.000
_cell.length_b   1.000
_cell.length_c   1.000
_cell.angle_alpha   90.00
_cell.angle_beta   90.00
_cell.angle_gamma   90.00
#
_symmetry.space_group_name_H-M   'P 1'
#
loop_
_entity.id
_entity.type
_entity.pdbx_description
1 polymer ?
#
loop_
_entity_poly.entity_id
_entity_poly.type
_entity_poly.pdbx_seq_one_letter_code
_entity_poly.pdbx_strand_id
1 'polypeptide(L)'
;GANSGTIGNIAFSNITDLIASSTDDTFNITTSLSSMDTIDMGLGTNIFNITAGSVDNLVGGSGNNTYNLNGGTIVDIVGSSGSNSFDINTGVTISTITSGNGDNTYNINGGDVTNYITTGTGDDIFNFADGKGLTVSSGVTFAASGAKELNYSAYANTTRIFVNLSNETIDISTPVLSMPPKSTSGFNSGGANSLINPTNLTNIVGNNPLATNTSESELVGPASVWEIFGINSGTVDAIPYAGLPNINGTNDDDIFNFSAIGTQDRVRGRGDNDTFNFGFSAGSPAVWTGDVITSLDGGTGSDTFVFYKDVAITATIDGGPTPPVSTNIIKGPPVDAGNLSTAWVISGSQSGTIQPSGIGTATNFNRIKSLIGSDRDDTFTVTHTIAQTLTIDGGTGTNKLIGPVATNTWSITGDDAGTLRIGNPPQLITFSNIELLEGNTNVDDFIFTGSFSISGSPGIDGKTGVNSVTGANSVRNDWNITADNAGQIEIDPLGVGAVTTFQNIEDLFGGDNVDNFTFDGAFQISGTTGIDGQAGINTITGPNVANTWSLTTADTGQISPFGATGSTNFTNSSGGTLNLVGGTAADSFTFALGSSLSGSIDGTNAASNSIDVTATVSARVSVEPGDGIILGGIDNIQTITGNSTTTFIARNDTNSWAIGVNNGAVVTNASDNVTLITIPFFEGGSGSDTFTFTGNFAITGSINGKGGNNTIIASTGVNNTWRITDNNAGTLSPEGGSATTFSNIQNLTGNIGTQDIFILSDGKGLTGTVDGGSCGEGNTLDYSAYTSYARSSMPPCSAGPGTATNIGAIRFIAIFIPPAGVDFDLEKALLSELLITYDLKNFAEFNRFLNYYRLVYIKEYKISNFLNIKSNLSNYLIDYLKHLKLNNKNEILYPEYENLIFKDMKKD
;
A
#
# COMPACT_ATOMS: atom_id res chain seq x y z
N GLY A 1 56.24 -35.52 88.55
CA GLY A 1 56.74 -34.32 89.24
C GLY A 1 56.74 -33.14 88.30
N ALA A 2 57.03 -31.93 88.79
CA ALA A 2 57.24 -30.77 87.93
C ALA A 2 58.36 -31.08 86.93
N ASN A 3 58.10 -30.87 85.63
CA ASN A 3 59.07 -31.05 84.56
C ASN A 3 59.76 -32.43 84.53
N SER A 4 58.98 -33.49 84.72
CA SER A 4 59.45 -34.89 84.69
C SER A 4 58.60 -35.73 83.75
N GLY A 5 59.20 -36.69 83.07
CA GLY A 5 58.49 -37.58 82.14
C GLY A 5 59.33 -38.78 81.76
N THR A 6 58.97 -39.40 80.64
CA THR A 6 59.70 -40.54 80.07
C THR A 6 59.99 -40.30 78.59
N ILE A 7 61.22 -40.57 78.16
CA ILE A 7 61.59 -40.69 76.74
C ILE A 7 61.79 -42.18 76.46
N GLY A 8 60.87 -42.78 75.70
CA GLY A 8 60.77 -44.24 75.63
C GLY A 8 60.59 -44.85 77.02
N ASN A 9 61.59 -45.59 77.50
CA ASN A 9 61.60 -46.20 78.85
C ASN A 9 62.48 -45.46 79.87
N ILE A 10 63.07 -44.32 79.51
CA ILE A 10 63.99 -43.57 80.37
C ILE A 10 63.23 -42.46 81.08
N ALA A 11 63.19 -42.48 82.42
CA ALA A 11 62.58 -41.43 83.21
C ALA A 11 63.53 -40.23 83.42
N PHE A 12 63.01 -39.01 83.33
CA PHE A 12 63.72 -37.75 83.60
C PHE A 12 62.93 -36.87 84.57
N SER A 13 63.58 -35.91 85.22
CA SER A 13 62.95 -34.92 86.12
C SER A 13 63.72 -33.61 86.16
N ASN A 14 63.01 -32.49 86.37
CA ASN A 14 63.53 -31.11 86.43
C ASN A 14 64.19 -30.63 85.12
N ILE A 15 63.61 -30.96 83.97
CA ILE A 15 64.09 -30.51 82.65
C ILE A 15 63.36 -29.25 82.20
N THR A 16 64.09 -28.19 81.84
CA THR A 16 63.51 -26.92 81.34
C THR A 16 63.33 -26.90 79.83
N ASP A 17 64.22 -27.59 79.09
CA ASP A 17 64.22 -27.65 77.64
C ASP A 17 64.19 -29.09 77.12
N LEU A 18 63.32 -29.35 76.16
CA LEU A 18 63.21 -30.65 75.50
C LEU A 18 63.36 -30.48 74.00
N ILE A 19 64.38 -31.12 73.42
CA ILE A 19 64.71 -31.01 71.99
C ILE A 19 64.58 -32.40 71.36
N ALA A 20 63.79 -32.48 70.29
CA ALA A 20 63.55 -33.72 69.56
C ALA A 20 64.76 -34.16 68.72
N SER A 21 64.64 -35.36 68.17
CA SER A 21 65.61 -35.94 67.25
C SER A 21 65.45 -35.38 65.83
N SER A 22 66.14 -35.99 64.87
CA SER A 22 65.98 -35.68 63.44
C SER A 22 64.99 -36.62 62.73
N THR A 23 64.14 -37.31 63.49
CA THR A 23 63.13 -38.27 63.02
C THR A 23 61.78 -37.95 63.64
N ASP A 24 60.70 -38.52 63.12
CA ASP A 24 59.34 -38.29 63.63
C ASP A 24 59.23 -38.59 65.13
N ASP A 25 58.95 -37.55 65.91
CA ASP A 25 58.81 -37.60 67.36
C ASP A 25 57.36 -37.29 67.79
N THR A 26 56.95 -37.85 68.93
CA THR A 26 55.64 -37.56 69.54
C THR A 26 55.81 -37.13 70.99
N PHE A 27 55.33 -35.93 71.31
CA PHE A 27 55.34 -35.39 72.66
C PHE A 27 53.94 -35.43 73.25
N ASN A 28 53.78 -36.13 74.37
CA ASN A 28 52.51 -36.23 75.09
C ASN A 28 52.61 -35.53 76.43
N ILE A 29 51.99 -34.35 76.55
CA ILE A 29 51.94 -33.57 77.79
C ILE A 29 50.57 -33.73 78.43
N THR A 30 50.54 -34.44 79.56
CA THR A 30 49.30 -34.86 80.24
C THR A 30 49.14 -34.32 81.66
N THR A 31 50.17 -33.69 82.21
CA THR A 31 50.15 -33.15 83.59
C THR A 31 50.92 -31.85 83.67
N SER A 32 50.60 -31.02 84.67
CA SER A 32 51.16 -29.67 84.87
C SER A 32 52.69 -29.63 84.79
N LEU A 33 53.20 -29.02 83.71
CA LEU A 33 54.55 -28.45 83.65
C LEU A 33 54.50 -27.09 84.34
N SER A 34 55.41 -26.85 85.27
CA SER A 34 55.62 -25.53 85.85
C SER A 34 56.98 -25.07 85.34
N SER A 35 57.00 -24.06 84.45
CA SER A 35 58.21 -23.49 83.83
C SER A 35 59.03 -24.48 82.98
N MET A 36 58.44 -25.04 81.92
CA MET A 36 59.24 -25.49 80.77
C MET A 36 59.40 -24.30 79.82
N ASP A 37 60.66 -23.93 79.54
CA ASP A 37 61.01 -22.74 78.77
C ASP A 37 60.83 -23.02 77.27
N THR A 38 61.42 -24.10 76.76
CA THR A 38 61.36 -24.44 75.33
C THR A 38 61.13 -25.93 75.08
N ILE A 39 60.14 -26.24 74.23
CA ILE A 39 60.03 -27.55 73.57
C ILE A 39 60.31 -27.33 72.09
N ASP A 40 61.42 -27.88 71.60
CA ASP A 40 61.78 -27.87 70.19
C ASP A 40 61.52 -29.24 69.59
N MET A 41 60.63 -29.29 68.59
CA MET A 41 60.20 -30.51 67.93
C MET A 41 61.20 -31.03 66.88
N GLY A 42 62.36 -30.37 66.68
CA GLY A 42 63.47 -30.93 65.89
C GLY A 42 63.18 -31.04 64.39
N LEU A 43 63.70 -32.08 63.72
CA LEU A 43 63.41 -32.31 62.29
C LEU A 43 62.47 -33.51 62.14
N GLY A 44 61.56 -33.49 61.15
CA GLY A 44 60.66 -34.62 60.88
C GLY A 44 59.19 -34.22 60.89
N THR A 45 58.29 -35.20 60.76
CA THR A 45 56.84 -35.01 60.95
C THR A 45 56.50 -35.31 62.39
N ASN A 46 56.41 -34.26 63.20
CA ASN A 46 56.27 -34.40 64.64
C ASN A 46 54.84 -34.12 65.10
N ILE A 47 54.43 -34.81 66.17
CA ILE A 47 53.10 -34.66 66.77
C ILE A 47 53.23 -34.14 68.19
N PHE A 48 52.53 -33.03 68.48
CA PHE A 48 52.47 -32.41 69.78
C PHE A 48 51.07 -32.55 70.38
N ASN A 49 50.92 -33.41 71.39
CA ASN A 49 49.64 -33.61 72.08
C ASN A 49 49.69 -32.97 73.47
N ILE A 50 48.90 -31.91 73.70
CA ILE A 50 48.74 -31.29 75.02
C ILE A 50 47.32 -31.50 75.51
N THR A 51 47.18 -31.97 76.75
CA THR A 51 45.87 -32.08 77.43
C THR A 51 45.79 -31.25 78.71
N ALA A 52 46.93 -30.83 79.29
CA ALA A 52 47.02 -29.90 80.43
C ALA A 52 48.46 -29.36 80.60
N GLY A 53 48.65 -28.24 81.30
CA GLY A 53 49.97 -27.68 81.69
C GLY A 53 50.27 -26.29 81.13
N SER A 54 51.47 -25.75 81.39
CA SER A 54 51.96 -24.47 80.85
C SER A 54 53.29 -24.67 80.11
N VAL A 55 53.40 -24.16 78.88
CA VAL A 55 54.63 -24.16 78.06
C VAL A 55 54.89 -22.74 77.59
N ASP A 56 56.11 -22.24 77.77
CA ASP A 56 56.45 -20.88 77.31
C ASP A 56 56.64 -20.89 75.79
N ASN A 57 57.65 -21.60 75.27
CA ASN A 57 57.91 -21.64 73.84
C ASN A 57 57.76 -23.04 73.26
N LEU A 58 56.91 -23.17 72.24
CA LEU A 58 56.81 -24.37 71.43
C LEU A 58 57.37 -24.08 70.03
N VAL A 59 58.55 -24.63 69.74
CA VAL A 59 59.24 -24.48 68.46
C VAL A 59 59.00 -25.72 67.61
N GLY A 60 58.41 -25.54 66.43
CA GLY A 60 58.01 -26.64 65.55
C GLY A 60 59.17 -27.39 64.90
N GLY A 61 60.31 -26.73 64.66
CA GLY A 61 61.43 -27.31 63.90
C GLY A 61 61.02 -27.80 62.49
N SER A 62 61.93 -28.10 61.56
CA SER A 62 61.52 -28.29 60.14
C SER A 62 60.71 -29.57 59.87
N GLY A 63 59.64 -29.48 59.08
CA GLY A 63 58.78 -30.59 58.65
C GLY A 63 57.29 -30.30 58.83
N ASN A 64 56.41 -31.25 58.49
CA ASN A 64 54.96 -31.09 58.64
C ASN A 64 54.57 -31.46 60.08
N ASN A 65 54.29 -30.49 60.94
CA ASN A 65 54.00 -30.75 62.34
C ASN A 65 52.50 -30.68 62.64
N THR A 66 52.03 -31.50 63.58
CA THR A 66 50.62 -31.49 64.04
C THR A 66 50.56 -31.11 65.52
N TYR A 67 49.80 -30.07 65.84
CA TYR A 67 49.61 -29.53 67.17
C TYR A 67 48.19 -29.85 67.66
N ASN A 68 48.05 -30.96 68.39
CA ASN A 68 46.80 -31.41 68.98
C ASN A 68 46.63 -30.82 70.38
N LEU A 69 46.02 -29.63 70.46
CA LEU A 69 45.90 -28.84 71.67
C LEU A 69 44.52 -29.05 72.27
N ASN A 70 44.45 -29.74 73.41
CA ASN A 70 43.20 -30.13 74.09
C ASN A 70 43.08 -29.58 75.53
N GLY A 71 44.05 -28.78 75.98
CA GLY A 71 44.02 -28.04 77.24
C GLY A 71 45.40 -27.49 77.63
N GLY A 72 45.44 -26.44 78.45
CA GLY A 72 46.69 -25.81 78.94
C GLY A 72 46.95 -24.40 78.39
N THR A 73 48.04 -23.79 78.86
CA THR A 73 48.48 -22.44 78.46
C THR A 73 49.80 -22.51 77.70
N ILE A 74 49.86 -21.89 76.53
CA ILE A 74 51.06 -21.76 75.70
C ILE A 74 51.34 -20.28 75.54
N VAL A 75 52.58 -19.83 75.74
CA VAL A 75 52.91 -18.43 75.42
C VAL A 75 53.07 -18.33 73.90
N ASP A 76 54.14 -18.87 73.33
CA ASP A 76 54.42 -18.71 71.90
C ASP A 76 54.53 -20.06 71.19
N ILE A 77 53.78 -20.20 70.08
CA ILE A 77 54.01 -21.25 69.09
C ILE A 77 54.79 -20.64 67.93
N VAL A 78 56.03 -21.10 67.74
CA VAL A 78 56.87 -20.74 66.61
C VAL A 78 56.94 -21.95 65.68
N GLY A 79 56.03 -21.97 64.71
CA GLY A 79 56.08 -22.87 63.57
C GLY A 79 57.30 -22.62 62.68
N SER A 80 57.52 -23.55 61.78
CA SER A 80 58.76 -23.71 61.02
C SER A 80 58.47 -23.83 59.51
N SER A 81 59.45 -24.26 58.71
CA SER A 81 59.19 -24.68 57.33
C SER A 81 58.46 -26.03 57.28
N GLY A 82 57.31 -26.09 56.61
CA GLY A 82 56.49 -27.29 56.40
C GLY A 82 54.99 -26.98 56.52
N SER A 83 54.12 -27.87 56.07
CA SER A 83 52.67 -27.73 56.20
C SER A 83 52.23 -28.16 57.60
N ASN A 84 51.94 -27.20 58.47
CA ASN A 84 51.61 -27.47 59.86
C ASN A 84 50.10 -27.47 60.11
N SER A 85 49.63 -28.34 61.01
CA SER A 85 48.22 -28.41 61.41
C SER A 85 48.06 -28.05 62.89
N PHE A 86 47.21 -27.07 63.19
CA PHE A 86 46.94 -26.57 64.53
C PHE A 86 45.49 -26.88 64.95
N ASP A 87 45.32 -27.90 65.77
CA ASP A 87 44.02 -28.29 66.35
C ASP A 87 43.84 -27.62 67.71
N ILE A 88 43.16 -26.48 67.74
CA ILE A 88 43.02 -25.59 68.90
C ILE A 88 41.65 -25.82 69.55
N ASN A 89 41.58 -26.78 70.48
CA ASN A 89 40.31 -27.19 71.10
C ASN A 89 39.97 -26.37 72.35
N THR A 90 38.70 -26.46 72.77
CA THR A 90 38.17 -25.77 73.97
C THR A 90 39.03 -26.03 75.21
N GLY A 91 39.39 -24.97 75.94
CA GLY A 91 40.21 -25.05 77.16
C GLY A 91 41.71 -24.81 76.96
N VAL A 92 42.13 -24.50 75.73
CA VAL A 92 43.47 -24.06 75.37
C VAL A 92 43.54 -22.52 75.35
N THR A 93 44.61 -21.96 75.91
CA THR A 93 44.97 -20.52 75.75
C THR A 93 46.37 -20.40 75.17
N ILE A 94 46.54 -19.73 74.04
CA ILE A 94 47.83 -19.50 73.36
C ILE A 94 48.06 -17.98 73.32
N SER A 95 49.26 -17.45 73.60
CA SER A 95 49.48 -16.00 73.40
C SER A 95 49.69 -15.69 71.92
N THR A 96 50.72 -16.26 71.29
CA THR A 96 51.01 -16.03 69.87
C THR A 96 51.18 -17.32 69.07
N ILE A 97 50.82 -17.27 67.79
CA ILE A 97 51.15 -18.32 66.82
C ILE A 97 51.89 -17.66 65.66
N THR A 98 53.08 -18.14 65.34
CA THR A 98 53.82 -17.77 64.12
C THR A 98 54.06 -19.03 63.32
N SER A 99 53.20 -19.38 62.35
CA SER A 99 53.19 -20.74 61.77
C SER A 99 54.38 -21.07 60.87
N GLY A 100 55.10 -20.06 60.36
CA GLY A 100 56.16 -20.27 59.39
C GLY A 100 55.63 -20.60 57.98
N ASN A 101 56.54 -21.00 57.08
CA ASN A 101 56.25 -21.24 55.66
C ASN A 101 55.70 -22.65 55.42
N GLY A 102 54.89 -22.83 54.38
CA GLY A 102 54.17 -24.07 54.03
C GLY A 102 52.66 -23.84 54.11
N ASP A 103 51.88 -24.80 53.61
CA ASP A 103 50.41 -24.73 53.64
C ASP A 103 49.92 -25.11 55.05
N ASN A 104 49.56 -24.14 55.87
CA ASN A 104 49.18 -24.40 57.26
C ASN A 104 47.65 -24.53 57.42
N THR A 105 47.20 -25.43 58.29
CA THR A 105 45.77 -25.60 58.62
C THR A 105 45.52 -25.27 60.08
N TYR A 106 44.58 -24.39 60.37
CA TYR A 106 44.16 -24.00 61.72
C TYR A 106 42.74 -24.51 61.98
N ASN A 107 42.60 -25.61 62.71
CA ASN A 107 41.31 -26.14 63.14
C ASN A 107 40.95 -25.58 64.52
N ILE A 108 40.09 -24.58 64.55
CA ILE A 108 39.72 -23.84 65.75
C ILE A 108 38.40 -24.37 66.28
N ASN A 109 38.49 -25.14 67.37
CA ASN A 109 37.38 -25.85 68.01
C ASN A 109 37.10 -25.29 69.42
N GLY A 110 37.24 -23.96 69.58
CA GLY A 110 36.87 -23.21 70.78
C GLY A 110 37.97 -22.88 71.79
N GLY A 111 39.26 -23.06 71.45
CA GLY A 111 40.37 -22.48 72.21
C GLY A 111 40.64 -21.01 71.88
N ASP A 112 41.47 -20.33 72.67
CA ASP A 112 41.70 -18.87 72.63
C ASP A 112 43.15 -18.52 72.25
N VAL A 113 43.34 -17.52 71.38
CA VAL A 113 44.65 -16.95 71.03
C VAL A 113 44.72 -15.51 71.50
N THR A 114 45.36 -15.26 72.63
CA THR A 114 45.21 -14.03 73.38
C THR A 114 46.02 -12.84 72.85
N ASN A 115 46.84 -12.98 71.80
CA ASN A 115 47.57 -11.85 71.20
C ASN A 115 47.45 -11.82 69.67
N TYR A 116 48.30 -12.52 68.91
CA TYR A 116 48.26 -12.51 67.44
C TYR A 116 48.58 -13.86 66.81
N ILE A 117 48.08 -14.05 65.59
CA ILE A 117 48.51 -15.11 64.67
C ILE A 117 49.25 -14.46 63.51
N THR A 118 50.45 -14.94 63.19
CA THR A 118 51.25 -14.55 62.03
C THR A 118 51.42 -15.76 61.13
N THR A 119 50.86 -15.71 59.92
CA THR A 119 51.06 -16.78 58.92
C THR A 119 52.38 -16.56 58.16
N GLY A 120 53.01 -17.62 57.65
CA GLY A 120 54.12 -17.49 56.70
C GLY A 120 53.67 -17.60 55.24
N THR A 121 54.59 -17.99 54.36
CA THR A 121 54.30 -18.17 52.92
C THR A 121 53.65 -19.53 52.66
N GLY A 122 52.63 -19.62 51.80
CA GLY A 122 51.91 -20.89 51.52
C GLY A 122 50.39 -20.72 51.58
N ASP A 123 49.64 -21.73 51.15
CA ASP A 123 48.18 -21.71 51.15
C ASP A 123 47.66 -22.09 52.54
N ASP A 124 47.17 -21.11 53.31
CA ASP A 124 46.75 -21.34 54.70
C ASP A 124 45.22 -21.48 54.81
N ILE A 125 44.77 -22.48 55.55
CA ILE A 125 43.35 -22.81 55.75
C ILE A 125 42.96 -22.60 57.21
N PHE A 126 41.94 -21.81 57.48
CA PHE A 126 41.35 -21.64 58.81
C PHE A 126 39.98 -22.30 58.86
N ASN A 127 39.87 -23.41 59.59
CA ASN A 127 38.63 -24.14 59.81
C ASN A 127 38.05 -23.79 61.17
N PHE A 128 36.79 -23.34 61.20
CA PHE A 128 36.08 -23.06 62.46
C PHE A 128 35.01 -24.13 62.72
N ALA A 129 35.05 -24.75 63.91
CA ALA A 129 34.05 -25.74 64.35
C ALA A 129 33.24 -25.26 65.56
N ASP A 130 32.04 -25.82 65.75
CA ASP A 130 31.15 -25.63 66.93
C ASP A 130 30.61 -24.21 67.20
N GLY A 131 30.66 -23.30 66.23
CA GLY A 131 30.09 -21.95 66.37
C GLY A 131 30.73 -21.10 67.48
N LYS A 132 31.88 -21.55 68.01
CA LYS A 132 32.71 -20.80 68.95
C LYS A 132 33.82 -20.11 68.16
N GLY A 133 33.77 -18.78 68.14
CA GLY A 133 34.78 -17.98 67.45
C GLY A 133 36.15 -18.07 68.10
N LEU A 134 37.19 -17.85 67.30
CA LEU A 134 38.51 -17.49 67.78
C LEU A 134 38.43 -16.07 68.37
N THR A 135 38.85 -15.89 69.61
CA THR A 135 39.10 -14.54 70.13
C THR A 135 40.57 -14.25 69.89
N VAL A 136 40.88 -13.19 69.13
CA VAL A 136 42.26 -12.72 68.94
C VAL A 136 42.32 -11.28 69.38
N SER A 137 43.06 -10.99 70.45
CA SER A 137 43.02 -9.66 71.07
C SER A 137 43.68 -8.57 70.20
N SER A 138 44.73 -8.93 69.46
CA SER A 138 45.54 -8.03 68.61
C SER A 138 45.51 -8.39 67.11
N GLY A 139 44.65 -9.34 66.70
CA GLY A 139 44.37 -9.66 65.29
C GLY A 139 45.26 -10.74 64.63
N VAL A 140 44.98 -11.01 63.35
CA VAL A 140 45.71 -11.98 62.49
C VAL A 140 46.50 -11.21 61.43
N THR A 141 47.81 -11.45 61.37
CA THR A 141 48.73 -10.91 60.37
C THR A 141 48.99 -11.97 59.29
N PHE A 142 48.63 -11.66 58.05
CA PHE A 142 48.88 -12.53 56.90
C PHE A 142 50.18 -12.13 56.21
N ALA A 143 51.07 -13.09 55.91
CA ALA A 143 52.27 -12.83 55.11
C ALA A 143 51.97 -12.69 53.61
N ALA A 144 52.88 -12.04 52.89
CA ALA A 144 52.69 -11.51 51.54
C ALA A 144 52.56 -12.53 50.38
N SER A 145 52.51 -13.85 50.65
CA SER A 145 52.36 -14.86 49.58
C SER A 145 51.61 -16.13 50.00
N GLY A 146 50.88 -16.70 49.02
CA GLY A 146 50.00 -17.88 49.16
C GLY A 146 48.54 -17.52 49.46
N ALA A 147 47.61 -18.35 49.00
CA ALA A 147 46.18 -18.19 49.21
C ALA A 147 45.82 -18.33 50.70
N LYS A 148 44.69 -17.73 51.10
CA LYS A 148 44.18 -17.82 52.47
C LYS A 148 42.71 -18.20 52.41
N GLU A 149 42.35 -19.35 52.95
CA GLU A 149 41.01 -19.92 52.90
C GLU A 149 40.37 -19.90 54.28
N LEU A 150 39.17 -19.32 54.39
CA LEU A 150 38.35 -19.30 55.61
C LEU A 150 37.19 -20.28 55.43
N ASN A 151 37.25 -21.42 56.12
CA ASN A 151 36.31 -22.52 55.98
C ASN A 151 35.39 -22.63 57.21
N TYR A 152 34.09 -22.54 56.96
CA TYR A 152 33.05 -22.74 57.95
C TYR A 152 32.34 -24.05 57.67
N SER A 153 32.50 -25.05 58.53
CA SER A 153 31.73 -26.29 58.43
C SER A 153 30.30 -26.06 58.94
N ALA A 154 29.32 -26.39 58.11
CA ALA A 154 27.94 -25.91 58.19
C ALA A 154 27.12 -26.44 59.37
N TYR A 155 26.76 -25.59 60.36
CA TYR A 155 25.59 -25.79 61.25
C TYR A 155 25.00 -24.47 61.78
N ALA A 156 23.95 -23.99 61.09
CA ALA A 156 22.80 -23.15 61.42
C ALA A 156 22.74 -22.06 62.54
N ASN A 157 23.71 -21.82 63.43
CA ASN A 157 23.53 -20.83 64.52
C ASN A 157 24.80 -20.03 64.90
N THR A 158 25.48 -19.42 63.92
CA THR A 158 26.65 -18.57 64.19
C THR A 158 26.23 -17.24 64.82
N THR A 159 26.55 -17.08 66.11
CA THR A 159 26.36 -15.84 66.85
C THR A 159 27.67 -15.06 66.81
N ARG A 160 27.84 -14.22 65.77
CA ARG A 160 28.91 -13.21 65.59
C ARG A 160 30.35 -13.73 65.44
N ILE A 161 31.05 -13.18 64.44
CA ILE A 161 32.51 -13.24 64.35
C ILE A 161 33.02 -11.82 64.50
N PHE A 162 33.84 -11.58 65.53
CA PHE A 162 34.64 -10.38 65.66
C PHE A 162 36.02 -10.66 65.03
N VAL A 163 36.21 -10.28 63.77
CA VAL A 163 37.56 -9.97 63.31
C VAL A 163 37.81 -8.54 63.73
N ASN A 164 38.41 -8.37 64.91
CA ASN A 164 38.73 -7.06 65.41
C ASN A 164 39.97 -6.52 64.68
N LEU A 165 39.77 -5.81 63.57
CA LEU A 165 40.80 -4.98 62.93
C LEU A 165 40.91 -3.61 63.61
N SER A 166 40.82 -3.56 64.95
CA SER A 166 40.96 -2.29 65.68
C SER A 166 42.41 -2.08 66.09
N ASN A 167 42.97 -0.97 65.61
CA ASN A 167 44.31 -0.44 65.85
C ASN A 167 45.37 -0.87 64.83
N GLU A 168 45.11 -0.63 63.56
CA GLU A 168 45.80 0.45 62.84
C GLU A 168 45.08 0.72 61.51
N THR A 169 45.02 1.99 61.14
CA THR A 169 44.68 2.48 59.81
C THR A 169 45.39 1.64 58.74
N ILE A 170 44.66 1.10 57.76
CA ILE A 170 45.27 0.73 56.49
C ILE A 170 45.67 2.05 55.81
N ASP A 171 46.87 2.52 56.14
CA ASP A 171 47.53 3.62 55.46
C ASP A 171 48.13 3.08 54.16
N ILE A 172 47.43 3.34 53.05
CA ILE A 172 47.87 2.96 51.69
C ILE A 172 48.83 4.00 51.09
N SER A 173 49.59 4.73 51.91
CA SER A 173 50.61 5.66 51.46
C SER A 173 51.95 4.97 51.17
N THR A 174 52.00 4.17 50.10
CA THR A 174 53.11 4.04 49.12
C THR A 174 52.98 2.73 48.31
N PRO A 175 53.38 2.72 47.03
CA PRO A 175 52.78 1.84 46.03
C PRO A 175 53.57 0.55 45.83
N VAL A 176 53.14 -0.57 46.42
CA VAL A 176 53.36 -1.92 45.85
C VAL A 176 52.18 -2.83 46.22
N LEU A 177 50.99 -2.49 45.74
CA LEU A 177 49.96 -3.49 45.42
C LEU A 177 50.10 -3.81 43.93
N SER A 178 51.20 -4.48 43.57
CA SER A 178 51.15 -5.31 42.37
C SER A 178 50.40 -6.57 42.76
N MET A 179 49.07 -6.55 42.64
CA MET A 179 48.38 -7.79 42.28
C MET A 179 49.01 -8.22 40.95
N PRO A 180 49.72 -9.35 40.88
CA PRO A 180 50.30 -9.78 39.62
C PRO A 180 49.18 -9.93 38.58
N PRO A 181 49.36 -9.37 37.37
CA PRO A 181 48.39 -9.48 36.30
C PRO A 181 48.44 -10.92 35.77
N LYS A 182 47.41 -11.72 36.08
CA LYS A 182 46.84 -12.81 35.27
C LYS A 182 46.04 -13.77 36.15
N SER A 183 44.75 -13.54 36.26
CA SER A 183 43.78 -14.61 35.99
C SER A 183 42.56 -13.97 35.35
N THR A 184 42.10 -14.57 34.26
CA THR A 184 40.99 -14.15 33.41
C THR A 184 39.62 -14.42 34.04
N SER A 185 39.48 -14.14 35.33
CA SER A 185 38.25 -14.32 36.10
C SER A 185 38.25 -13.29 37.22
N GLY A 186 37.22 -12.43 37.20
CA GLY A 186 36.96 -11.40 38.20
C GLY A 186 36.69 -12.00 39.58
N PHE A 187 35.92 -11.32 40.42
CA PHE A 187 35.44 -11.88 41.69
C PHE A 187 34.72 -13.21 41.43
N ASN A 188 35.47 -14.32 41.50
CA ASN A 188 34.96 -15.64 41.26
C ASN A 188 34.62 -16.24 42.61
N SER A 189 33.39 -16.02 43.05
CA SER A 189 32.64 -17.10 43.69
C SER A 189 31.56 -17.54 42.72
N GLY A 190 32.01 -18.14 41.61
CA GLY A 190 31.22 -19.08 40.84
C GLY A 190 30.85 -20.24 41.75
N GLY A 191 29.64 -20.17 42.29
CA GLY A 191 29.10 -21.08 43.29
C GLY A 191 28.28 -20.25 44.24
N ALA A 192 26.96 -20.45 44.22
CA ALA A 192 25.96 -19.74 45.03
C ALA A 192 26.45 -19.46 46.46
N ASN A 193 27.05 -18.30 46.68
CA ASN A 193 27.47 -17.82 48.00
C ASN A 193 26.74 -16.50 48.26
N SER A 194 25.46 -16.67 48.55
CA SER A 194 24.55 -15.64 49.04
C SER A 194 24.94 -15.27 50.47
N LEU A 195 25.96 -14.44 50.68
CA LEU A 195 26.43 -14.10 52.05
C LEU A 195 26.92 -12.65 52.21
N ILE A 196 26.25 -11.71 51.55
CA ILE A 196 26.11 -10.36 52.09
C ILE A 196 24.61 -10.14 52.31
N ASN A 197 24.18 -10.08 53.57
CA ASN A 197 22.83 -9.61 53.88
C ASN A 197 22.84 -8.08 53.76
N PRO A 198 22.16 -7.47 52.75
CA PRO A 198 22.25 -6.04 52.47
C PRO A 198 21.71 -5.16 53.61
N THR A 199 20.95 -5.71 54.58
CA THR A 199 20.40 -4.92 55.70
C THR A 199 21.46 -4.29 56.62
N ASN A 200 22.73 -4.70 56.52
CA ASN A 200 23.81 -4.19 57.36
C ASN A 200 24.88 -3.39 56.59
N LEU A 201 24.73 -3.18 55.28
CA LEU A 201 25.59 -2.28 54.51
C LEU A 201 25.00 -0.87 54.55
N THR A 202 25.68 0.06 55.21
CA THR A 202 25.19 1.44 55.36
C THR A 202 25.80 2.43 54.35
N ASN A 203 26.89 2.06 53.67
CA ASN A 203 27.57 2.92 52.69
C ASN A 203 28.56 2.12 51.81
N ILE A 204 28.64 2.45 50.52
CA ILE A 204 29.65 1.95 49.57
C ILE A 204 30.55 3.13 49.16
N VAL A 205 31.83 3.12 49.55
CA VAL A 205 32.79 4.20 49.23
C VAL A 205 33.88 3.68 48.32
N GLY A 206 34.01 4.26 47.13
CA GLY A 206 35.15 4.04 46.25
C GLY A 206 36.35 4.90 46.66
N ASN A 207 37.51 4.27 46.89
CA ASN A 207 38.77 5.02 46.96
C ASN A 207 39.25 5.28 45.53
N ASN A 208 39.43 6.54 45.16
CA ASN A 208 39.87 6.97 43.83
C ASN A 208 41.40 6.85 43.66
N PRO A 209 41.91 6.06 42.70
CA PRO A 209 43.29 6.19 42.24
C PRO A 209 43.30 6.50 40.74
N LEU A 210 43.64 7.73 40.37
CA LEU A 210 44.21 8.12 39.06
C LEU A 210 43.73 7.32 37.84
N ALA A 211 42.62 7.75 37.22
CA ALA A 211 42.26 7.75 35.79
C ALA A 211 42.70 6.61 34.81
N THR A 212 43.31 5.50 35.25
CA THR A 212 43.98 4.53 34.37
C THR A 212 43.77 3.06 34.77
N ASN A 213 42.99 2.79 35.82
CA ASN A 213 42.86 1.44 36.37
C ASN A 213 41.54 0.85 35.86
N THR A 214 41.63 -0.13 34.96
CA THR A 214 40.48 -0.79 34.32
C THR A 214 39.86 -1.89 35.18
N SER A 215 40.08 -1.89 36.50
CA SER A 215 39.58 -2.93 37.42
C SER A 215 38.25 -2.46 38.02
N GLU A 216 37.20 -3.16 37.65
CA GLU A 216 35.82 -2.70 37.71
C GLU A 216 35.21 -3.13 39.05
N SER A 217 34.68 -2.19 39.83
CA SER A 217 33.93 -2.53 41.05
C SER A 217 32.63 -3.23 40.66
N GLU A 218 32.36 -4.38 41.27
CA GLU A 218 31.19 -5.22 40.98
C GLU A 218 30.40 -5.44 42.27
N LEU A 219 29.13 -5.06 42.24
CA LEU A 219 28.17 -5.36 43.31
C LEU A 219 27.37 -6.57 42.85
N VAL A 220 27.32 -7.63 43.68
CA VAL A 220 26.57 -8.86 43.36
C VAL A 220 25.35 -8.94 44.28
N GLY A 221 24.16 -8.76 43.71
CA GLY A 221 22.83 -8.85 44.34
C GLY A 221 21.77 -9.22 43.28
N PRO A 222 20.48 -9.37 43.64
CA PRO A 222 19.41 -9.47 42.63
C PRO A 222 19.27 -8.15 41.84
N ALA A 223 18.45 -8.14 40.78
CA ALA A 223 18.02 -6.96 40.01
C ALA A 223 18.12 -5.64 40.80
N SER A 224 19.04 -4.77 40.40
CA SER A 224 19.45 -3.59 41.15
C SER A 224 18.80 -2.32 40.60
N VAL A 225 18.29 -1.46 41.49
CA VAL A 225 17.81 -0.12 41.14
C VAL A 225 18.82 0.94 41.54
N TRP A 226 19.45 1.55 40.55
CA TRP A 226 20.43 2.63 40.68
C TRP A 226 19.75 3.99 40.53
N GLU A 227 19.69 4.77 41.61
CA GLU A 227 19.27 6.18 41.57
C GLU A 227 20.52 7.07 41.58
N ILE A 228 20.78 7.75 40.47
CA ILE A 228 21.96 8.56 40.23
C ILE A 228 21.55 10.03 40.31
N PHE A 229 21.97 10.70 41.38
CA PHE A 229 21.58 12.07 41.70
C PHE A 229 22.75 12.99 42.08
N GLY A 230 24.00 12.52 41.93
CA GLY A 230 25.21 13.34 42.14
C GLY A 230 26.43 12.81 41.38
N ILE A 231 27.51 13.60 41.32
CA ILE A 231 28.78 13.20 40.67
C ILE A 231 29.32 11.94 41.36
N ASN A 232 29.53 10.86 40.60
CA ASN A 232 30.02 9.58 41.10
C ASN A 232 29.28 9.08 42.36
N SER A 233 27.99 9.44 42.55
CA SER A 233 27.24 9.21 43.79
C SER A 233 25.73 9.06 43.55
N GLY A 234 25.08 8.34 44.47
CA GLY A 234 23.66 7.98 44.35
C GLY A 234 23.26 6.92 45.36
N THR A 235 22.23 6.13 45.05
CA THR A 235 21.88 4.91 45.78
C THR A 235 21.75 3.72 44.84
N VAL A 236 22.07 2.53 45.32
CA VAL A 236 21.73 1.23 44.70
C VAL A 236 20.90 0.45 45.69
N ASP A 237 19.68 0.07 45.33
CA ASP A 237 18.71 -0.59 46.23
C ASP A 237 18.55 0.14 47.59
N ALA A 238 18.47 1.47 47.51
CA ALA A 238 18.43 2.40 48.65
C ALA A 238 19.70 2.45 49.54
N ILE A 239 20.78 1.76 49.17
CA ILE A 239 22.09 1.85 49.83
C ILE A 239 22.89 3.00 49.18
N PRO A 240 23.32 4.02 49.94
CA PRO A 240 24.12 5.11 49.40
C PRO A 240 25.50 4.66 48.88
N TYR A 241 25.93 5.24 47.76
CA TYR A 241 27.30 5.11 47.25
C TYR A 241 27.93 6.47 46.92
N ALA A 242 29.25 6.57 47.01
CA ALA A 242 30.01 7.76 46.62
C ALA A 242 31.41 7.43 46.11
N GLY A 243 31.91 8.24 45.17
CA GLY A 243 33.26 8.11 44.60
C GLY A 243 33.41 6.98 43.58
N LEU A 244 32.29 6.52 42.98
CA LEU A 244 32.27 5.46 41.97
C LEU A 244 32.00 6.04 40.56
N PRO A 245 33.05 6.35 39.78
CA PRO A 245 32.91 6.86 38.41
C PRO A 245 32.45 5.80 37.40
N ASN A 246 32.62 4.52 37.73
CA ASN A 246 32.20 3.40 36.90
C ASN A 246 31.15 2.59 37.63
N ILE A 247 29.95 2.46 37.05
CA ILE A 247 28.85 1.63 37.55
C ILE A 247 28.64 0.47 36.60
N ASN A 248 28.43 -0.72 37.16
CA ASN A 248 28.03 -1.91 36.42
C ASN A 248 26.79 -2.51 37.09
N GLY A 249 25.83 -2.90 36.27
CA GLY A 249 24.76 -3.79 36.66
C GLY A 249 25.24 -5.20 36.97
N THR A 250 24.26 -6.04 37.26
CA THR A 250 24.37 -7.45 37.60
C THR A 250 24.24 -8.30 36.34
N ASN A 251 23.74 -9.52 36.42
CA ASN A 251 23.31 -10.28 35.24
C ASN A 251 21.78 -10.49 35.25
N ASP A 252 21.05 -9.72 36.06
CA ASP A 252 19.60 -9.67 36.11
C ASP A 252 19.14 -8.31 35.55
N ASP A 253 17.86 -8.17 35.19
CA ASP A 253 17.29 -6.88 34.72
C ASP A 253 17.55 -5.74 35.73
N ASP A 254 18.40 -4.76 35.37
CA ASP A 254 18.70 -3.61 36.21
C ASP A 254 17.99 -2.33 35.75
N ILE A 255 17.82 -1.38 36.68
CA ILE A 255 17.23 -0.06 36.38
C ILE A 255 18.19 1.06 36.80
N PHE A 256 18.57 1.92 35.86
CA PHE A 256 19.42 3.09 36.07
C PHE A 256 18.61 4.38 35.89
N ASN A 257 18.31 5.06 36.99
CA ASN A 257 17.55 6.31 37.02
C ASN A 257 18.49 7.50 37.20
N PHE A 258 18.56 8.38 36.18
CA PHE A 258 19.39 9.59 36.19
C PHE A 258 18.51 10.82 36.46
N SER A 259 18.68 11.44 37.64
CA SER A 259 17.73 12.44 38.16
C SER A 259 18.31 13.84 38.46
N ALA A 260 19.64 14.00 38.49
CA ALA A 260 20.31 15.29 38.71
C ALA A 260 21.74 15.29 38.12
N ILE A 261 22.42 16.45 38.20
CA ILE A 261 23.79 16.65 37.68
C ILE A 261 24.76 15.64 38.29
N GLY A 262 25.35 14.76 37.47
CA GLY A 262 26.40 13.85 37.93
C GLY A 262 27.19 13.21 36.80
N THR A 263 28.49 13.54 36.69
CA THR A 263 29.42 12.84 35.80
C THR A 263 29.54 11.39 36.24
N GLN A 264 29.36 10.45 35.30
CA GLN A 264 29.86 9.09 35.41
C GLN A 264 30.80 8.81 34.25
N ASP A 265 31.95 8.22 34.51
CA ASP A 265 32.85 7.84 33.43
C ASP A 265 32.18 6.73 32.60
N ARG A 266 31.65 5.69 33.24
CA ARG A 266 31.05 4.55 32.54
C ARG A 266 29.85 3.95 33.27
N VAL A 267 28.80 3.62 32.53
CA VAL A 267 27.65 2.85 33.02
C VAL A 267 27.43 1.65 32.10
N ARG A 268 27.28 0.44 32.67
CA ARG A 268 26.99 -0.77 31.90
C ARG A 268 25.88 -1.59 32.54
N GLY A 269 24.90 -2.06 31.78
CA GLY A 269 23.85 -2.95 32.26
C GLY A 269 24.36 -4.37 32.49
N ARG A 270 25.08 -4.90 31.49
CA ARG A 270 25.75 -6.22 31.42
C ARG A 270 24.85 -7.35 30.92
N GLY A 271 24.02 -7.99 31.75
CA GLY A 271 23.29 -9.20 31.37
C GLY A 271 21.80 -9.06 31.63
N ASP A 272 20.97 -9.71 30.80
CA ASP A 272 19.51 -9.60 30.76
C ASP A 272 18.99 -8.22 30.29
N ASN A 273 17.74 -7.84 30.57
CA ASN A 273 17.11 -6.67 29.95
C ASN A 273 17.21 -5.45 30.87
N ASP A 274 18.11 -4.53 30.54
CA ASP A 274 18.36 -3.38 31.38
C ASP A 274 17.54 -2.14 30.98
N THR A 275 17.20 -1.28 31.94
CA THR A 275 16.48 -0.03 31.71
C THR A 275 17.28 1.18 32.15
N PHE A 276 17.48 2.14 31.25
CA PHE A 276 18.20 3.39 31.51
C PHE A 276 17.25 4.58 31.33
N ASN A 277 16.92 5.28 32.42
CA ASN A 277 15.97 6.37 32.46
C ASN A 277 16.67 7.73 32.63
N PHE A 278 16.70 8.54 31.57
CA PHE A 278 17.38 9.83 31.56
C PHE A 278 16.44 10.99 31.89
N GLY A 279 16.82 11.83 32.86
CA GLY A 279 16.02 12.98 33.28
C GLY A 279 14.78 12.59 34.11
N PHE A 280 14.75 11.37 34.63
CA PHE A 280 13.70 10.84 35.50
C PHE A 280 13.80 11.50 36.88
N SER A 281 12.69 11.97 37.47
CA SER A 281 12.71 12.41 38.86
C SER A 281 11.53 11.86 39.64
N ALA A 282 11.79 10.90 40.53
CA ALA A 282 10.90 10.55 41.62
C ALA A 282 10.91 11.68 42.69
N GLY A 283 10.48 12.89 42.33
CA GLY A 283 10.33 14.01 43.27
C GLY A 283 11.09 15.33 43.02
N SER A 284 11.45 15.67 41.77
CA SER A 284 12.05 16.96 41.32
C SER A 284 13.55 17.17 41.62
N PRO A 285 14.34 17.50 40.58
CA PRO A 285 14.60 18.92 40.30
C PRO A 285 14.11 19.39 38.91
N ALA A 286 13.94 20.71 38.80
CA ALA A 286 13.31 21.42 37.70
C ALA A 286 14.27 21.92 36.60
N VAL A 287 15.59 21.73 36.73
CA VAL A 287 16.56 22.18 35.70
C VAL A 287 17.69 21.16 35.61
N TRP A 288 17.85 20.57 34.43
CA TRP A 288 18.88 19.58 34.09
C TRP A 288 19.78 20.18 33.00
N THR A 289 21.11 20.10 33.13
CA THR A 289 22.08 20.78 32.24
C THR A 289 23.15 19.86 31.64
N GLY A 290 22.84 18.58 31.42
CA GLY A 290 23.80 17.62 30.86
C GLY A 290 24.34 16.64 31.89
N ASP A 291 24.42 15.37 31.52
CA ASP A 291 25.30 14.39 32.15
C ASP A 291 26.51 14.16 31.24
N VAL A 292 27.70 14.20 31.83
CA VAL A 292 28.92 13.71 31.17
C VAL A 292 29.01 12.24 31.51
N ILE A 293 28.28 11.41 30.75
CA ILE A 293 28.60 9.99 30.64
C ILE A 293 29.64 9.88 29.52
N THR A 294 30.76 9.21 29.77
CA THR A 294 31.76 9.00 28.70
C THR A 294 31.53 7.70 27.93
N SER A 295 30.95 6.69 28.58
CA SER A 295 30.61 5.40 27.98
C SER A 295 29.33 4.83 28.60
N LEU A 296 28.39 4.45 27.75
CA LEU A 296 27.13 3.81 28.12
C LEU A 296 26.96 2.53 27.28
N ASP A 297 26.75 1.39 27.94
CA ASP A 297 26.59 0.10 27.29
C ASP A 297 25.42 -0.68 27.92
N GLY A 298 24.45 -1.09 27.12
CA GLY A 298 23.33 -1.91 27.58
C GLY A 298 23.82 -3.29 28.07
N GLY A 299 24.62 -3.96 27.26
CA GLY A 299 25.10 -5.31 27.55
C GLY A 299 24.44 -6.37 26.68
N THR A 300 24.18 -7.56 27.22
CA THR A 300 23.48 -8.64 26.53
C THR A 300 22.05 -8.70 27.01
N GLY A 301 21.08 -8.76 26.10
CA GLY A 301 19.66 -8.72 26.44
C GLY A 301 19.01 -7.48 25.85
N SER A 302 17.68 -7.35 25.97
CA SER A 302 16.89 -6.31 25.27
C SER A 302 16.75 -5.06 26.11
N ASP A 303 17.72 -4.18 25.95
CA ASP A 303 17.87 -3.00 26.77
C ASP A 303 16.94 -1.86 26.31
N THR A 304 16.43 -1.10 27.26
CA THR A 304 15.54 0.03 27.03
C THR A 304 16.15 1.32 27.55
N PHE A 305 16.29 2.31 26.66
CA PHE A 305 16.79 3.64 26.98
C PHE A 305 15.63 4.64 26.85
N VAL A 306 15.23 5.28 27.95
CA VAL A 306 14.09 6.18 28.00
C VAL A 306 14.55 7.60 28.32
N PHE A 307 14.25 8.54 27.42
CA PHE A 307 14.41 9.96 27.69
C PHE A 307 13.13 10.46 28.36
N TYR A 308 13.18 11.10 29.52
CA TYR A 308 12.02 11.76 30.14
C TYR A 308 12.03 13.27 29.95
N LYS A 309 13.18 13.85 29.62
CA LYS A 309 13.41 15.29 29.43
C LYS A 309 14.43 15.50 28.33
N ASP A 310 14.61 16.76 27.98
CA ASP A 310 15.74 17.22 27.19
C ASP A 310 17.07 16.94 27.87
N VAL A 311 17.67 15.83 27.45
CA VAL A 311 18.89 15.32 28.02
C VAL A 311 19.96 15.27 26.94
N ALA A 312 20.96 16.16 27.04
CA ALA A 312 22.19 16.09 26.26
C ALA A 312 23.14 15.06 26.88
N ILE A 313 23.23 13.88 26.27
CA ILE A 313 24.17 12.83 26.64
C ILE A 313 25.41 12.95 25.73
N THR A 314 26.59 13.11 26.31
CA THR A 314 27.83 13.17 25.53
C THR A 314 28.36 11.80 25.11
N ALA A 315 27.96 10.73 25.81
CA ALA A 315 28.25 9.35 25.43
C ALA A 315 27.47 8.94 24.19
N THR A 316 27.98 7.90 23.53
CA THR A 316 27.16 7.12 22.60
C THR A 316 26.34 6.11 23.40
N ILE A 317 25.03 6.08 23.19
CA ILE A 317 24.15 5.02 23.68
C ILE A 317 24.47 3.76 22.88
N ASP A 318 24.88 2.70 23.56
CA ASP A 318 25.26 1.49 22.87
C ASP A 318 24.50 0.28 23.41
N GLY A 319 23.80 -0.46 22.56
CA GLY A 319 23.01 -1.63 22.96
C GLY A 319 23.80 -2.92 23.21
N GLY A 320 25.12 -2.86 23.36
CA GLY A 320 25.97 -3.99 23.76
C GLY A 320 26.26 -5.10 22.74
N PRO A 321 27.13 -6.07 23.10
CA PRO A 321 27.89 -6.95 22.18
C PRO A 321 27.05 -7.69 21.12
N THR A 322 27.62 -7.80 19.91
CA THR A 322 27.04 -8.51 18.75
C THR A 322 27.30 -10.02 18.80
N PRO A 323 26.46 -10.87 18.15
CA PRO A 323 25.27 -10.54 17.36
C PRO A 323 24.03 -10.27 18.24
N PRO A 324 23.20 -9.27 17.91
CA PRO A 324 22.05 -8.92 18.71
C PRO A 324 21.02 -10.04 18.63
N VAL A 325 20.93 -10.87 19.67
CA VAL A 325 19.73 -11.65 19.97
C VAL A 325 18.64 -10.78 20.60
N SER A 326 18.95 -9.52 20.89
CA SER A 326 18.12 -8.61 21.64
C SER A 326 17.55 -7.45 20.83
N THR A 327 16.36 -6.99 21.23
CA THR A 327 15.60 -5.90 20.60
C THR A 327 15.78 -4.62 21.40
N ASN A 328 16.97 -4.02 21.35
CA ASN A 328 17.25 -2.78 22.10
C ASN A 328 16.36 -1.63 21.59
N ILE A 329 15.88 -0.81 22.53
CA ILE A 329 14.87 0.23 22.29
C ILE A 329 15.37 1.58 22.82
N ILE A 330 15.20 2.64 22.03
CA ILE A 330 15.21 4.01 22.57
C ILE A 330 13.78 4.57 22.51
N LYS A 331 13.32 5.20 23.59
CA LYS A 331 12.02 5.88 23.69
C LYS A 331 12.20 7.38 23.97
N GLY A 332 11.46 8.20 23.23
CA GLY A 332 11.31 9.63 23.47
C GLY A 332 10.51 9.96 24.75
N PRO A 333 10.46 11.25 25.13
CA PRO A 333 9.82 11.69 26.37
C PRO A 333 8.29 11.62 26.39
N PRO A 334 7.68 11.22 27.54
CA PRO A 334 6.23 11.25 27.72
C PRO A 334 5.68 12.66 28.05
N VAL A 335 4.36 12.85 27.92
CA VAL A 335 3.60 14.13 27.97
C VAL A 335 4.00 15.12 29.10
N ASP A 336 4.40 14.65 30.29
CA ASP A 336 4.37 15.46 31.52
C ASP A 336 5.67 16.20 31.90
N ALA A 337 6.62 16.38 30.96
CA ALA A 337 7.93 16.97 31.27
C ALA A 337 8.45 18.02 30.27
N GLY A 338 7.57 18.89 29.75
CA GLY A 338 8.00 20.23 29.30
C GLY A 338 9.01 20.37 28.16
N ASN A 339 9.21 19.43 27.21
CA ASN A 339 9.86 19.77 25.94
C ASN A 339 9.52 18.86 24.74
N LEU A 340 9.11 19.55 23.64
CA LEU A 340 9.50 19.49 22.22
C LEU A 340 9.58 18.16 21.43
N SER A 341 9.24 18.26 20.14
CA SER A 341 9.43 17.27 19.07
C SER A 341 10.83 16.64 19.06
N THR A 342 10.91 15.32 18.89
CA THR A 342 12.20 14.62 18.76
C THR A 342 12.62 14.53 17.29
N ALA A 343 13.91 14.79 17.04
CA ALA A 343 14.52 14.60 15.72
C ALA A 343 15.51 13.44 15.76
N TRP A 344 15.30 12.46 14.88
CA TRP A 344 16.12 11.26 14.75
C TRP A 344 16.83 11.28 13.41
N VAL A 345 18.14 11.05 13.41
CA VAL A 345 18.91 10.83 12.18
C VAL A 345 19.42 9.40 12.19
N ILE A 346 18.87 8.54 11.35
CA ILE A 346 19.30 7.16 11.21
C ILE A 346 20.43 7.13 10.17
N SER A 347 21.67 6.93 10.64
CA SER A 347 22.90 7.08 9.84
C SER A 347 23.69 5.79 9.61
N GLY A 348 23.30 4.69 10.23
CA GLY A 348 23.79 3.37 9.89
C GLY A 348 22.90 2.25 10.42
N SER A 349 23.36 1.01 10.24
CA SER A 349 22.68 -0.20 10.69
C SER A 349 22.46 -0.16 12.20
N GLN A 350 21.21 0.13 12.62
CA GLN A 350 20.85 0.29 14.04
C GLN A 350 21.64 1.39 14.75
N SER A 351 22.09 2.41 14.01
CA SER A 351 22.89 3.51 14.54
C SER A 351 22.43 4.86 14.00
N GLY A 352 22.64 5.91 14.76
CA GLY A 352 22.13 7.22 14.41
C GLY A 352 22.34 8.24 15.51
N THR A 353 21.54 9.30 15.45
CA THR A 353 21.47 10.31 16.50
C THR A 353 20.03 10.61 16.90
N ILE A 354 19.84 11.00 18.14
CA ILE A 354 18.58 11.54 18.68
C ILE A 354 18.80 12.96 19.22
N GLN A 355 17.87 13.86 18.93
CA GLN A 355 17.76 15.19 19.50
C GLN A 355 16.37 15.35 20.13
N PRO A 356 16.24 15.17 21.46
CA PRO A 356 14.95 15.18 22.15
C PRO A 356 14.14 16.51 22.06
N SER A 357 14.75 17.63 21.62
CA SER A 357 14.05 18.90 21.40
C SER A 357 14.31 19.61 20.08
N GLY A 358 15.09 19.01 19.18
CA GLY A 358 15.53 19.69 17.96
C GLY A 358 16.42 20.94 18.15
N ILE A 359 16.69 21.40 19.38
CA ILE A 359 17.48 22.62 19.69
C ILE A 359 18.77 22.32 20.50
N GLY A 360 19.07 21.05 20.79
CA GLY A 360 20.25 20.61 21.57
C GLY A 360 21.33 19.84 20.79
N THR A 361 22.43 19.46 21.47
CA THR A 361 23.46 18.57 20.92
C THR A 361 22.89 17.17 20.70
N ALA A 362 23.12 16.59 19.52
CA ALA A 362 22.64 15.26 19.18
C ALA A 362 23.38 14.17 19.98
N THR A 363 22.63 13.23 20.54
CA THR A 363 23.19 12.04 21.22
C THR A 363 23.32 10.91 20.20
N ASN A 364 24.50 10.31 20.07
CA ASN A 364 24.71 9.18 19.17
C ASN A 364 24.14 7.90 19.78
N PHE A 365 23.63 7.00 18.94
CA PHE A 365 23.27 5.64 19.33
C PHE A 365 23.83 4.58 18.37
N ASN A 366 24.10 3.38 18.88
CA ASN A 366 24.53 2.20 18.14
C ASN A 366 23.80 0.95 18.64
N ARG A 367 23.59 -0.02 17.74
CA ARG A 367 22.98 -1.33 18.04
C ARG A 367 21.58 -1.22 18.68
N ILE A 368 20.80 -0.25 18.21
CA ILE A 368 19.39 -0.02 18.59
C ILE A 368 18.45 -0.46 17.46
N LYS A 369 17.54 -1.38 17.77
CA LYS A 369 16.64 -1.98 16.77
C LYS A 369 15.28 -1.29 16.70
N SER A 370 14.82 -0.68 17.79
CA SER A 370 13.53 0.02 17.84
C SER A 370 13.69 1.45 18.31
N LEU A 371 13.11 2.38 17.56
CA LEU A 371 13.01 3.78 17.92
C LEU A 371 11.54 4.10 18.17
N ILE A 372 11.23 4.64 19.33
CA ILE A 372 9.88 5.09 19.68
C ILE A 372 9.95 6.59 19.93
N GLY A 373 9.08 7.32 19.24
CA GLY A 373 8.89 8.75 19.38
C GLY A 373 8.43 9.17 20.77
N SER A 374 8.21 10.47 20.90
CA SER A 374 7.61 11.11 22.05
C SER A 374 6.08 11.11 21.95
N ASP A 375 5.44 11.83 22.87
CA ASP A 375 4.01 12.10 22.78
C ASP A 375 3.69 13.37 21.95
N ARG A 376 4.60 13.80 21.07
CA ARG A 376 4.47 14.98 20.19
C ARG A 376 5.01 14.65 18.80
N ASP A 377 4.79 15.57 17.86
CA ASP A 377 5.29 15.47 16.48
C ASP A 377 6.78 15.15 16.42
N ASP A 378 7.17 14.00 15.88
CA ASP A 378 8.56 13.59 15.74
C ASP A 378 9.00 13.54 14.28
N THR A 379 10.30 13.65 14.03
CA THR A 379 10.87 13.52 12.69
C THR A 379 11.98 12.48 12.67
N PHE A 380 11.79 11.43 11.88
CA PHE A 380 12.76 10.38 11.62
C PHE A 380 13.36 10.57 10.23
N THR A 381 14.66 10.82 10.13
CA THR A 381 15.38 11.01 8.88
C THR A 381 16.33 9.85 8.62
N VAL A 382 16.05 9.05 7.59
CA VAL A 382 16.94 7.96 7.18
C VAL A 382 17.98 8.52 6.20
N THR A 383 19.26 8.35 6.50
CA THR A 383 20.37 8.89 5.66
C THR A 383 21.27 7.82 5.06
N HIS A 384 21.11 6.56 5.48
CA HIS A 384 21.98 5.46 5.11
C HIS A 384 21.32 4.45 4.18
N THR A 385 22.14 3.53 3.64
CA THR A 385 21.72 2.49 2.70
C THR A 385 22.35 1.11 3.01
N ILE A 386 22.64 0.78 4.28
CA ILE A 386 23.28 -0.50 4.67
C ILE A 386 22.36 -1.37 5.56
N ALA A 387 22.48 -2.70 5.41
CA ALA A 387 21.63 -3.76 5.93
C ALA A 387 21.50 -3.84 7.47
N GLN A 388 20.27 -3.74 7.98
CA GLN A 388 19.59 -4.53 9.05
C GLN A 388 18.11 -4.08 9.12
N THR A 389 17.26 -4.83 9.83
CA THR A 389 15.87 -4.42 10.13
C THR A 389 15.84 -3.40 11.27
N LEU A 390 15.02 -2.36 11.13
CA LEU A 390 14.74 -1.33 12.12
C LEU A 390 13.22 -1.16 12.26
N THR A 391 12.74 -0.98 13.49
CA THR A 391 11.34 -0.59 13.76
C THR A 391 11.28 0.86 14.23
N ILE A 392 10.39 1.64 13.64
CA ILE A 392 10.10 3.02 14.00
C ILE A 392 8.64 3.09 14.44
N ASP A 393 8.41 3.61 15.64
CA ASP A 393 7.09 3.95 16.13
C ASP A 393 7.07 5.45 16.40
N GLY A 394 6.21 6.21 15.75
CA GLY A 394 6.12 7.65 15.98
C GLY A 394 5.56 8.02 17.36
N GLY A 395 4.97 7.09 18.11
CA GLY A 395 4.32 7.42 19.37
C GLY A 395 3.00 8.15 19.13
N THR A 396 2.75 9.26 19.83
CA THR A 396 1.56 10.09 19.60
C THR A 396 1.96 11.43 19.01
N GLY A 397 1.05 12.14 18.33
CA GLY A 397 1.37 13.39 17.65
C GLY A 397 1.27 13.22 16.14
N THR A 398 1.80 14.18 15.37
CA THR A 398 1.91 14.08 13.91
C THR A 398 3.37 13.86 13.53
N ASN A 399 3.71 12.63 13.20
CA ASN A 399 5.06 12.14 13.04
C ASN A 399 5.44 12.00 11.58
N LYS A 400 6.72 12.23 11.31
CA LYS A 400 7.28 12.29 9.96
C LYS A 400 8.41 11.31 9.77
N LEU A 401 8.35 10.53 8.69
CA LEU A 401 9.44 9.67 8.23
C LEU A 401 9.95 10.15 6.87
N ILE A 402 11.24 10.51 6.81
CA ILE A 402 11.94 10.96 5.61
C ILE A 402 12.83 9.83 5.10
N GLY A 403 12.59 9.38 3.86
CA GLY A 403 13.40 8.37 3.19
C GLY A 403 14.80 8.87 2.81
N PRO A 404 15.78 7.97 2.64
CA PRO A 404 17.12 8.35 2.21
C PRO A 404 17.14 8.76 0.74
N VAL A 405 18.23 9.38 0.31
CA VAL A 405 18.48 9.77 -1.09
C VAL A 405 18.77 8.52 -1.95
N ALA A 406 17.72 7.76 -2.26
CA ALA A 406 17.73 6.51 -3.03
C ALA A 406 16.35 6.28 -3.65
N THR A 407 16.21 5.29 -4.54
CA THR A 407 14.87 4.82 -4.89
C THR A 407 14.25 4.14 -3.68
N ASN A 408 13.09 4.62 -3.26
CA ASN A 408 12.37 4.10 -2.10
C ASN A 408 11.04 3.50 -2.53
N THR A 409 10.69 2.36 -1.93
CA THR A 409 9.36 1.78 -2.06
C THR A 409 8.72 1.74 -0.68
N TRP A 410 7.66 2.51 -0.51
CA TRP A 410 6.84 2.59 0.69
C TRP A 410 5.62 1.70 0.50
N SER A 411 5.48 0.65 1.30
CA SER A 411 4.26 -0.17 1.33
C SER A 411 3.43 0.21 2.54
N ILE A 412 2.24 0.76 2.32
CA ILE A 412 1.28 1.11 3.38
C ILE A 412 0.47 -0.15 3.70
N THR A 413 0.69 -0.70 4.89
CA THR A 413 0.14 -2.00 5.35
C THR A 413 -0.78 -1.90 6.55
N GLY A 414 -1.01 -0.69 7.04
CA GLY A 414 -1.91 -0.33 8.13
C GLY A 414 -2.13 1.19 8.12
N ASP A 415 -3.11 1.67 8.88
CA ASP A 415 -3.26 3.11 9.07
C ASP A 415 -2.01 3.69 9.75
N ASP A 416 -1.46 4.75 9.16
CA ASP A 416 -0.22 5.41 9.60
C ASP A 416 0.95 4.43 9.80
N ALA A 417 0.95 3.32 9.05
CA ALA A 417 1.86 2.20 9.25
C ALA A 417 2.23 1.47 7.95
N GLY A 418 3.43 0.89 7.92
CA GLY A 418 3.93 0.29 6.71
C GLY A 418 5.38 -0.15 6.76
N THR A 419 5.96 -0.31 5.57
CA THR A 419 7.38 -0.62 5.41
C THR A 419 8.03 0.27 4.37
N LEU A 420 9.22 0.76 4.65
CA LEU A 420 10.10 1.44 3.70
C LEU A 420 11.19 0.46 3.25
N ARG A 421 11.24 0.22 1.94
CA ARG A 421 12.28 -0.57 1.27
C ARG A 421 13.21 0.31 0.46
N ILE A 422 14.51 0.13 0.68
CA ILE A 422 15.56 0.97 0.11
C ILE A 422 16.62 0.07 -0.56
N GLY A 423 17.00 0.43 -1.80
CA GLY A 423 18.15 -0.17 -2.49
C GLY A 423 17.99 -1.63 -2.95
N ASN A 424 19.10 -2.24 -3.38
CA ASN A 424 19.19 -3.65 -3.84
C ASN A 424 20.48 -4.32 -3.31
N PRO A 425 20.42 -5.39 -2.49
CA PRO A 425 19.20 -6.04 -1.98
C PRO A 425 18.41 -5.10 -1.04
N PRO A 426 17.08 -5.22 -1.03
CA PRO A 426 16.21 -4.28 -0.34
C PRO A 426 16.35 -4.38 1.18
N GLN A 427 16.61 -3.24 1.82
CA GLN A 427 16.47 -3.06 3.27
C GLN A 427 15.01 -2.96 3.66
N LEU A 428 14.70 -3.21 4.94
CA LEU A 428 13.33 -3.13 5.45
C LEU A 428 13.31 -2.34 6.77
N ILE A 429 12.71 -1.16 6.73
CA ILE A 429 12.32 -0.39 7.91
C ILE A 429 10.81 -0.58 8.06
N THR A 430 10.35 -1.05 9.21
CA THR A 430 8.92 -1.10 9.54
C THR A 430 8.56 0.13 10.34
N PHE A 431 7.46 0.79 10.00
CA PHE A 431 6.99 1.98 10.69
C PHE A 431 5.53 1.86 11.15
N SER A 432 5.19 2.55 12.23
CA SER A 432 3.82 2.71 12.77
C SER A 432 3.65 4.08 13.40
N ASN A 433 2.41 4.57 13.48
CA ASN A 433 2.08 5.91 13.99
C ASN A 433 2.90 7.02 13.28
N ILE A 434 3.01 6.91 11.95
CA ILE A 434 3.64 7.90 11.07
C ILE A 434 2.60 8.47 10.11
N GLU A 435 2.24 9.72 10.33
CA GLU A 435 1.19 10.43 9.60
C GLU A 435 1.75 11.19 8.38
N LEU A 436 3.07 11.37 8.28
CA LEU A 436 3.74 12.10 7.19
C LEU A 436 4.88 11.27 6.59
N LEU A 437 4.73 10.82 5.35
CA LEU A 437 5.77 10.16 4.57
C LEU A 437 6.40 11.15 3.60
N GLU A 438 7.72 11.30 3.66
CA GLU A 438 8.46 12.17 2.77
C GLU A 438 9.52 11.37 1.99
N GLY A 439 9.43 11.44 0.68
CA GLY A 439 10.40 10.91 -0.25
C GLY A 439 11.68 11.74 -0.31
N ASN A 440 12.37 11.70 -1.44
CA ASN A 440 13.65 12.36 -1.63
C ASN A 440 13.75 13.00 -3.04
N THR A 441 14.94 13.05 -3.62
CA THR A 441 15.14 13.61 -4.96
C THR A 441 15.11 12.57 -6.09
N ASN A 442 15.05 11.29 -5.72
CA ASN A 442 14.94 10.17 -6.65
C ASN A 442 13.48 9.71 -6.72
N VAL A 443 13.24 8.58 -7.38
CA VAL A 443 11.92 7.96 -7.47
C VAL A 443 11.49 7.42 -6.10
N ASP A 444 10.34 7.85 -5.61
CA ASP A 444 9.65 7.29 -4.45
C ASP A 444 8.29 6.70 -4.88
N ASP A 445 8.10 5.41 -4.62
CA ASP A 445 6.86 4.68 -4.93
C ASP A 445 6.08 4.39 -3.63
N PHE A 446 4.86 4.91 -3.52
CA PHE A 446 3.96 4.72 -2.38
C PHE A 446 2.82 3.78 -2.75
N ILE A 447 2.74 2.61 -2.12
CA ILE A 447 1.86 1.50 -2.52
C ILE A 447 0.92 1.13 -1.39
N PHE A 448 -0.38 1.32 -1.58
CA PHE A 448 -1.40 0.83 -0.65
C PHE A 448 -1.65 -0.66 -0.85
N THR A 449 -1.57 -1.44 0.24
CA THR A 449 -1.77 -2.90 0.19
C THR A 449 -3.17 -3.34 0.65
N GLY A 450 -3.99 -2.38 1.08
CA GLY A 450 -5.36 -2.56 1.54
C GLY A 450 -6.01 -1.19 1.78
N SER A 451 -7.23 -1.18 2.32
CA SER A 451 -7.98 0.03 2.67
C SER A 451 -7.42 0.71 3.92
N PHE A 452 -6.21 1.27 3.78
CA PHE A 452 -5.47 1.98 4.81
C PHE A 452 -5.28 3.43 4.43
N SER A 453 -4.89 4.26 5.40
CA SER A 453 -4.67 5.68 5.19
C SER A 453 -3.38 6.17 5.87
N ILE A 454 -2.83 7.26 5.32
CA ILE A 454 -1.83 8.09 5.99
C ILE A 454 -2.53 9.42 6.30
N SER A 455 -2.77 9.67 7.58
CA SER A 455 -3.75 10.65 8.06
C SER A 455 -3.25 12.10 8.10
N GLY A 456 -1.95 12.34 7.88
CA GLY A 456 -1.37 13.68 7.84
C GLY A 456 -1.72 14.49 6.59
N SER A 457 -1.26 15.74 6.57
CA SER A 457 -1.56 16.70 5.49
C SER A 457 -0.35 17.60 5.16
N PRO A 458 0.33 17.41 4.01
CA PRO A 458 0.17 16.27 3.10
C PRO A 458 0.62 14.97 3.78
N GLY A 459 -0.15 13.90 3.67
CA GLY A 459 0.23 12.59 4.21
C GLY A 459 1.41 11.98 3.45
N ILE A 460 1.47 12.22 2.14
CA ILE A 460 2.55 11.78 1.25
C ILE A 460 3.15 12.99 0.52
N ASP A 461 4.47 13.13 0.58
CA ASP A 461 5.22 14.12 -0.20
C ASP A 461 6.37 13.44 -0.95
N GLY A 462 6.25 13.29 -2.26
CA GLY A 462 7.30 12.71 -3.12
C GLY A 462 8.52 13.62 -3.33
N LYS A 463 8.46 14.89 -2.90
CA LYS A 463 9.49 15.92 -3.11
C LYS A 463 9.82 16.18 -4.58
N THR A 464 10.95 15.70 -5.08
CA THR A 464 11.35 15.92 -6.49
C THR A 464 11.74 14.58 -7.06
N GLY A 465 11.61 14.39 -8.36
CA GLY A 465 11.77 13.07 -8.95
C GLY A 465 10.54 12.77 -9.78
N VAL A 466 10.38 11.51 -10.17
CA VAL A 466 9.13 11.00 -10.74
C VAL A 466 8.60 10.02 -9.73
N ASN A 467 7.63 10.45 -8.93
CA ASN A 467 7.12 9.71 -7.80
C ASN A 467 5.76 9.13 -8.13
N SER A 468 5.40 8.03 -7.47
CA SER A 468 4.15 7.35 -7.75
C SER A 468 3.33 7.06 -6.50
N VAL A 469 2.01 7.10 -6.63
CA VAL A 469 1.09 6.49 -5.67
C VAL A 469 0.32 5.39 -6.38
N THR A 470 0.29 4.20 -5.79
CA THR A 470 -0.47 3.04 -6.27
C THR A 470 -1.60 2.73 -5.30
N GLY A 471 -2.84 2.73 -5.81
CA GLY A 471 -4.04 2.37 -5.07
C GLY A 471 -4.06 0.91 -4.66
N ALA A 472 -4.98 0.56 -3.76
CA ALA A 472 -5.09 -0.81 -3.27
C ALA A 472 -5.80 -1.71 -4.29
N ASN A 473 -5.34 -2.96 -4.37
CA ASN A 473 -6.03 -3.99 -5.15
C ASN A 473 -7.29 -4.49 -4.44
N SER A 474 -8.19 -5.07 -5.23
CA SER A 474 -9.44 -5.73 -4.86
C SER A 474 -10.51 -4.81 -4.25
N VAL A 475 -10.25 -3.52 -4.16
CA VAL A 475 -11.13 -2.48 -3.62
C VAL A 475 -11.21 -1.28 -4.56
N ARG A 476 -12.24 -0.45 -4.39
CA ARG A 476 -12.41 0.78 -5.16
C ARG A 476 -11.43 1.86 -4.68
N ASN A 477 -10.71 2.53 -5.58
CA ASN A 477 -9.90 3.70 -5.25
C ASN A 477 -10.49 4.95 -5.91
N ASP A 478 -10.72 5.99 -5.11
CA ASP A 478 -11.20 7.29 -5.57
C ASP A 478 -10.11 8.35 -5.41
N TRP A 479 -9.70 8.90 -6.55
CA TRP A 479 -8.68 9.92 -6.65
C TRP A 479 -9.32 11.26 -6.97
N ASN A 480 -9.01 12.27 -6.17
CA ASN A 480 -9.38 13.66 -6.42
C ASN A 480 -8.12 14.50 -6.64
N ILE A 481 -7.89 14.94 -7.87
CA ILE A 481 -6.73 15.77 -8.24
C ILE A 481 -7.09 17.24 -7.98
N THR A 482 -6.44 17.83 -6.97
CA THR A 482 -6.78 19.18 -6.45
C THR A 482 -5.71 20.24 -6.75
N ALA A 483 -4.54 19.85 -7.25
CA ALA A 483 -3.48 20.73 -7.73
C ALA A 483 -2.55 19.96 -8.68
N ASP A 484 -1.61 20.65 -9.32
CA ASP A 484 -0.59 19.99 -10.15
C ASP A 484 0.23 19.00 -9.31
N ASN A 485 0.33 17.75 -9.76
CA ASN A 485 0.99 16.62 -9.08
C ASN A 485 0.54 16.43 -7.62
N ALA A 486 -0.71 16.77 -7.29
CA ALA A 486 -1.21 16.73 -5.92
C ALA A 486 -2.73 16.46 -5.86
N GLY A 487 -3.16 15.85 -4.76
CA GLY A 487 -4.54 15.41 -4.62
C GLY A 487 -4.80 14.60 -3.38
N GLN A 488 -5.86 13.81 -3.45
CA GLN A 488 -6.35 12.93 -2.40
C GLN A 488 -6.68 11.56 -2.99
N ILE A 489 -6.47 10.52 -2.19
CA ILE A 489 -6.97 9.16 -2.45
C ILE A 489 -7.84 8.71 -1.27
N GLU A 490 -9.03 8.20 -1.57
CA GLU A 490 -9.90 7.49 -0.64
C GLU A 490 -10.07 6.04 -1.12
N ILE A 491 -9.78 5.07 -0.25
CA ILE A 491 -9.82 3.64 -0.59
C ILE A 491 -11.03 2.98 0.09
N ASP A 492 -11.83 2.26 -0.69
CA ASP A 492 -13.11 1.65 -0.30
C ASP A 492 -14.07 2.64 0.41
N PRO A 493 -14.51 3.71 -0.27
CA PRO A 493 -15.34 4.76 0.30
C PRO A 493 -16.77 4.27 0.56
N LEU A 494 -16.99 3.51 1.64
CA LEU A 494 -18.33 3.12 2.12
C LEU A 494 -18.97 4.19 3.03
N GLY A 495 -18.55 5.46 2.89
CA GLY A 495 -19.18 6.62 3.51
C GLY A 495 -18.51 7.17 4.78
N VAL A 496 -17.33 6.65 5.14
CA VAL A 496 -16.42 7.18 6.18
C VAL A 496 -14.95 6.82 5.85
N GLY A 497 -14.57 6.76 4.57
CA GLY A 497 -13.22 6.37 4.19
C GLY A 497 -12.20 7.39 4.69
N ALA A 498 -11.12 6.90 5.30
CA ALA A 498 -10.00 7.75 5.67
C ALA A 498 -9.28 8.20 4.39
N VAL A 499 -9.02 9.51 4.28
CA VAL A 499 -8.45 10.13 3.08
C VAL A 499 -6.95 10.33 3.28
N THR A 500 -6.14 9.92 2.31
CA THR A 500 -4.72 10.29 2.26
C THR A 500 -4.53 11.43 1.27
N THR A 501 -3.89 12.51 1.72
CA THR A 501 -3.47 13.62 0.83
C THR A 501 -2.07 13.36 0.30
N PHE A 502 -1.81 13.73 -0.96
CA PHE A 502 -0.50 13.60 -1.58
C PHE A 502 -0.09 14.87 -2.33
N GLN A 503 1.22 15.10 -2.42
CA GLN A 503 1.82 16.15 -3.25
C GLN A 503 3.14 15.70 -3.87
N ASN A 504 3.54 16.38 -4.95
CA ASN A 504 4.73 16.04 -5.73
C ASN A 504 4.74 14.57 -6.19
N ILE A 505 3.58 14.13 -6.70
CA ILE A 505 3.35 12.81 -7.27
C ILE A 505 3.05 12.94 -8.76
N GLU A 506 3.92 12.39 -9.58
CA GLU A 506 3.89 12.51 -11.03
C GLU A 506 3.10 11.37 -11.70
N ASP A 507 3.03 10.18 -11.09
CA ASP A 507 2.30 9.03 -11.64
C ASP A 507 1.28 8.47 -10.62
N LEU A 508 0.05 8.23 -11.07
CA LEU A 508 -1.02 7.60 -10.29
C LEU A 508 -1.36 6.25 -10.91
N PHE A 509 -1.29 5.19 -10.11
CA PHE A 509 -1.67 3.84 -10.53
C PHE A 509 -2.90 3.42 -9.74
N GLY A 510 -3.95 2.98 -10.43
CA GLY A 510 -5.12 2.35 -9.83
C GLY A 510 -4.81 1.00 -9.19
N GLY A 511 -5.86 0.26 -8.88
CA GLY A 511 -5.79 -1.14 -8.46
C GLY A 511 -6.26 -2.09 -9.58
N ASP A 512 -6.73 -3.27 -9.20
CA ASP A 512 -7.32 -4.24 -10.14
C ASP A 512 -8.87 -4.24 -10.13
N ASN A 513 -9.48 -3.21 -9.55
CA ASN A 513 -10.92 -3.09 -9.36
C ASN A 513 -11.44 -1.76 -9.94
N VAL A 514 -12.27 -0.99 -9.22
CA VAL A 514 -12.82 0.26 -9.75
C VAL A 514 -11.91 1.42 -9.34
N ASP A 515 -11.39 2.17 -10.30
CA ASP A 515 -10.56 3.35 -10.03
C ASP A 515 -11.17 4.60 -10.67
N ASN A 516 -11.49 5.61 -9.85
CA ASN A 516 -12.06 6.87 -10.34
C ASN A 516 -11.06 8.01 -10.16
N PHE A 517 -10.65 8.63 -11.25
CA PHE A 517 -9.74 9.77 -11.27
C PHE A 517 -10.53 11.02 -11.65
N THR A 518 -10.75 11.92 -10.69
CA THR A 518 -11.53 13.15 -10.89
C THR A 518 -10.64 14.37 -10.75
N PHE A 519 -10.67 15.26 -11.74
CA PHE A 519 -9.98 16.55 -11.67
C PHE A 519 -10.91 17.64 -11.10
N ASP A 520 -10.54 18.24 -9.97
CA ASP A 520 -11.29 19.36 -9.35
C ASP A 520 -10.90 20.74 -9.93
N GLY A 521 -10.00 20.74 -10.91
CA GLY A 521 -9.56 21.95 -11.61
C GLY A 521 -8.67 21.61 -12.80
N ALA A 522 -8.27 22.65 -13.54
CA ALA A 522 -7.37 22.51 -14.68
C ALA A 522 -5.93 22.25 -14.19
N PHE A 523 -5.70 21.04 -13.69
CA PHE A 523 -4.46 20.57 -13.11
C PHE A 523 -3.81 19.47 -13.95
N GLN A 524 -2.53 19.23 -13.70
CA GLN A 524 -1.74 18.23 -14.40
C GLN A 524 -1.22 17.15 -13.44
N ILE A 525 -1.25 15.89 -13.86
CA ILE A 525 -0.39 14.81 -13.35
C ILE A 525 0.66 14.58 -14.43
N SER A 526 1.87 15.06 -14.16
CA SER A 526 2.90 15.35 -15.19
C SER A 526 3.83 14.19 -15.52
N GLY A 527 3.65 13.03 -14.90
CA GLY A 527 4.48 11.87 -15.09
C GLY A 527 4.40 11.28 -16.49
N THR A 528 5.38 10.41 -16.77
CA THR A 528 5.49 9.77 -18.07
C THR A 528 4.33 8.82 -18.34
N THR A 529 3.80 8.19 -17.29
CA THR A 529 2.59 7.37 -17.36
C THR A 529 1.37 8.24 -17.10
N GLY A 530 1.47 9.19 -16.16
CA GLY A 530 0.41 10.08 -15.74
C GLY A 530 -0.60 9.32 -14.88
N ILE A 531 -1.70 8.87 -15.49
CA ILE A 531 -2.72 8.04 -14.85
C ILE A 531 -2.71 6.66 -15.51
N ASP A 532 -2.54 5.60 -14.74
CA ASP A 532 -2.76 4.24 -15.18
C ASP A 532 -3.92 3.62 -14.40
N GLY A 533 -5.03 3.35 -15.09
CA GLY A 533 -6.18 2.67 -14.49
C GLY A 533 -5.88 1.22 -14.10
N GLN A 534 -4.80 0.63 -14.59
CA GLN A 534 -4.43 -0.76 -14.38
C GLN A 534 -5.47 -1.76 -14.92
N ALA A 535 -6.18 -2.52 -14.07
CA ALA A 535 -7.20 -3.49 -14.51
C ALA A 535 -8.58 -3.02 -14.03
N GLY A 536 -9.62 -3.83 -14.18
CA GLY A 536 -10.95 -3.48 -13.66
C GLY A 536 -11.69 -2.40 -14.46
N ILE A 537 -12.48 -1.55 -13.79
CA ILE A 537 -13.32 -0.52 -14.43
C ILE A 537 -12.87 0.86 -13.96
N ASN A 538 -12.25 1.59 -14.88
CA ASN A 538 -11.55 2.83 -14.60
C ASN A 538 -12.29 4.00 -15.23
N THR A 539 -12.41 5.10 -14.51
CA THR A 539 -13.08 6.30 -15.00
C THR A 539 -12.19 7.51 -14.79
N ILE A 540 -11.96 8.28 -15.85
CA ILE A 540 -11.29 9.59 -15.75
C ILE A 540 -12.34 10.67 -16.03
N THR A 541 -12.56 11.53 -15.05
CA THR A 541 -13.46 12.68 -15.15
C THR A 541 -12.64 13.97 -15.27
N GLY A 542 -12.76 14.61 -16.43
CA GLY A 542 -12.11 15.89 -16.71
C GLY A 542 -12.69 17.03 -15.86
N PRO A 543 -11.92 18.11 -15.65
CA PRO A 543 -12.40 19.27 -14.90
C PRO A 543 -13.48 20.05 -15.66
N ASN A 544 -14.18 20.93 -14.95
CA ASN A 544 -15.27 21.78 -15.47
C ASN A 544 -14.80 22.95 -16.37
N VAL A 545 -13.87 22.67 -17.27
CA VAL A 545 -13.35 23.53 -18.34
C VAL A 545 -13.39 22.76 -19.66
N ALA A 546 -13.10 23.41 -20.78
CA ALA A 546 -13.04 22.69 -22.05
C ALA A 546 -11.88 21.68 -22.02
N ASN A 547 -12.15 20.39 -22.21
CA ASN A 547 -11.12 19.36 -22.21
C ASN A 547 -10.85 18.84 -23.63
N THR A 548 -9.58 18.71 -23.98
CA THR A 548 -9.15 18.01 -25.19
C THR A 548 -8.57 16.66 -24.84
N TRP A 549 -9.22 15.59 -25.29
CA TRP A 549 -8.81 14.20 -25.14
C TRP A 549 -8.22 13.71 -26.46
N SER A 550 -7.00 13.20 -26.43
CA SER A 550 -6.29 12.66 -27.60
C SER A 550 -5.94 11.20 -27.36
N LEU A 551 -6.67 10.28 -27.99
CA LEU A 551 -6.44 8.84 -27.89
C LEU A 551 -5.46 8.40 -28.99
N THR A 552 -4.34 7.84 -28.57
CA THR A 552 -3.21 7.50 -29.44
C THR A 552 -3.18 6.02 -29.80
N THR A 553 -3.51 5.15 -28.85
CA THR A 553 -3.67 3.71 -29.04
C THR A 553 -4.84 3.21 -28.18
N ALA A 554 -5.05 1.90 -28.07
CA ALA A 554 -6.13 1.35 -27.25
C ALA A 554 -5.99 1.80 -25.79
N ASP A 555 -7.05 2.42 -25.25
CA ASP A 555 -7.15 2.88 -23.87
C ASP A 555 -5.99 3.77 -23.39
N THR A 556 -5.30 4.44 -24.32
CA THR A 556 -4.11 5.25 -24.03
C THR A 556 -4.19 6.59 -24.74
N GLY A 557 -3.88 7.67 -24.03
CA GLY A 557 -3.98 9.01 -24.56
C GLY A 557 -3.50 10.10 -23.62
N GLN A 558 -3.97 11.30 -23.88
CA GLN A 558 -3.73 12.49 -23.06
C GLN A 558 -5.01 13.29 -22.88
N ILE A 559 -5.20 13.85 -21.69
CA ILE A 559 -6.16 14.92 -21.43
C ILE A 559 -5.40 16.25 -21.32
N SER A 560 -5.88 17.27 -22.02
CA SER A 560 -5.39 18.65 -21.96
C SER A 560 -6.54 19.59 -21.61
N PRO A 561 -6.77 19.87 -20.31
CA PRO A 561 -7.76 20.84 -19.89
C PRO A 561 -7.36 22.27 -20.28
N PHE A 562 -8.33 23.07 -20.72
CA PHE A 562 -8.08 24.48 -20.99
C PHE A 562 -7.67 25.22 -19.71
N GLY A 563 -6.49 25.86 -19.75
CA GLY A 563 -5.94 26.60 -18.62
C GLY A 563 -5.01 25.78 -17.72
N ALA A 564 -4.81 24.48 -17.98
CA ALA A 564 -3.81 23.67 -17.28
C ALA A 564 -2.39 24.07 -17.68
N THR A 565 -1.43 23.81 -16.79
CA THR A 565 0.01 24.04 -17.01
C THR A 565 0.61 23.09 -18.05
N GLY A 566 0.00 21.92 -18.24
CA GLY A 566 0.35 20.92 -19.24
C GLY A 566 -0.76 19.89 -19.45
N SER A 567 -0.41 18.74 -20.03
CA SER A 567 -1.33 17.63 -20.27
C SER A 567 -1.04 16.44 -19.35
N THR A 568 -2.08 15.69 -18.99
CA THR A 568 -1.94 14.44 -18.23
C THR A 568 -2.01 13.27 -19.19
N ASN A 569 -0.98 12.42 -19.20
CA ASN A 569 -1.04 11.13 -19.89
C ASN A 569 -2.02 10.20 -19.17
N PHE A 570 -2.71 9.33 -19.92
CA PHE A 570 -3.48 8.25 -19.34
C PHE A 570 -3.30 6.95 -20.12
N THR A 571 -3.41 5.83 -19.41
CA THR A 571 -3.37 4.48 -19.97
C THR A 571 -4.20 3.53 -19.10
N ASN A 572 -4.47 2.34 -19.62
CA ASN A 572 -5.04 1.22 -18.88
C ASN A 572 -4.19 -0.02 -19.15
N SER A 573 -2.98 -0.04 -18.58
CA SER A 573 -1.89 -0.89 -19.07
C SER A 573 -2.10 -2.38 -18.80
N SER A 574 -2.86 -2.73 -17.77
CA SER A 574 -3.21 -4.10 -17.39
C SER A 574 -4.56 -4.57 -17.96
N GLY A 575 -5.20 -3.75 -18.82
CA GLY A 575 -6.47 -4.05 -19.48
C GLY A 575 -7.69 -3.63 -18.67
N GLY A 576 -8.86 -4.20 -18.96
CA GLY A 576 -10.12 -3.79 -18.33
C GLY A 576 -10.89 -2.76 -19.15
N THR A 577 -11.68 -1.92 -18.49
CA THR A 577 -12.58 -0.95 -19.11
C THR A 577 -12.18 0.46 -18.72
N LEU A 578 -11.90 1.33 -19.68
CA LEU A 578 -11.63 2.75 -19.44
C LEU A 578 -12.80 3.61 -19.93
N ASN A 579 -13.42 4.35 -19.03
CA ASN A 579 -14.46 5.35 -19.32
C ASN A 579 -13.87 6.76 -19.25
N LEU A 580 -14.25 7.60 -20.20
CA LEU A 580 -13.85 9.01 -20.22
C LEU A 580 -15.10 9.88 -20.03
N VAL A 581 -15.05 10.73 -19.01
CA VAL A 581 -16.13 11.67 -18.69
C VAL A 581 -15.59 13.09 -18.85
N GLY A 582 -16.28 13.89 -19.65
CA GLY A 582 -16.02 15.30 -19.83
C GLY A 582 -16.30 16.14 -18.58
N GLY A 583 -16.22 17.46 -18.74
CA GLY A 583 -16.63 18.44 -17.73
C GLY A 583 -17.84 19.22 -18.20
N THR A 584 -18.31 20.20 -17.42
CA THR A 584 -19.50 21.01 -17.80
C THR A 584 -19.30 21.95 -19.02
N ALA A 585 -18.10 22.02 -19.59
CA ALA A 585 -17.78 22.85 -20.74
C ALA A 585 -17.50 21.97 -21.97
N ALA A 586 -17.33 22.56 -23.15
CA ALA A 586 -17.24 21.78 -24.38
C ALA A 586 -15.99 20.89 -24.42
N ASP A 587 -16.20 19.60 -24.62
CA ASP A 587 -15.14 18.58 -24.66
C ASP A 587 -14.94 18.04 -26.07
N SER A 588 -13.68 17.75 -26.41
CA SER A 588 -13.30 17.17 -27.70
C SER A 588 -12.52 15.87 -27.51
N PHE A 589 -12.96 14.80 -28.17
CA PHE A 589 -12.33 13.48 -28.14
C PHE A 589 -11.81 13.12 -29.53
N THR A 590 -10.50 13.08 -29.69
CA THR A 590 -9.85 12.80 -30.99
C THR A 590 -9.19 11.43 -30.98
N PHE A 591 -9.43 10.64 -32.03
CA PHE A 591 -8.88 9.28 -32.19
C PHE A 591 -7.83 9.22 -33.30
N ALA A 592 -6.61 8.84 -32.96
CA ALA A 592 -5.54 8.54 -33.91
C ALA A 592 -5.77 7.20 -34.66
N LEU A 593 -4.93 6.93 -35.66
CA LEU A 593 -4.97 5.67 -36.39
C LEU A 593 -4.70 4.48 -35.46
N GLY A 594 -5.67 3.57 -35.34
CA GLY A 594 -5.55 2.35 -34.53
C GLY A 594 -5.88 2.53 -33.05
N SER A 595 -6.35 3.71 -32.63
CA SER A 595 -6.84 3.89 -31.26
C SER A 595 -8.28 3.37 -31.11
N SER A 596 -8.60 2.97 -29.88
CA SER A 596 -9.92 2.51 -29.47
C SER A 596 -10.12 2.79 -27.98
N LEU A 597 -11.36 2.75 -27.51
CA LEU A 597 -11.73 2.86 -26.12
C LEU A 597 -12.58 1.65 -25.72
N SER A 598 -12.19 0.96 -24.65
CA SER A 598 -12.88 -0.22 -24.12
C SER A 598 -14.15 0.13 -23.35
N GLY A 599 -14.22 1.32 -22.75
CA GLY A 599 -15.39 1.84 -22.05
C GLY A 599 -16.13 2.92 -22.83
N SER A 600 -16.87 3.74 -22.09
CA SER A 600 -17.78 4.75 -22.63
C SER A 600 -17.13 6.13 -22.74
N ILE A 601 -17.73 6.98 -23.57
CA ILE A 601 -17.51 8.43 -23.54
C ILE A 601 -18.80 9.11 -23.09
N ASP A 602 -18.72 9.95 -22.08
CA ASP A 602 -19.79 10.86 -21.69
C ASP A 602 -19.29 12.31 -21.73
N GLY A 603 -19.81 13.12 -22.66
CA GLY A 603 -19.47 14.56 -22.72
C GLY A 603 -20.12 15.42 -21.63
N THR A 604 -21.00 14.85 -20.81
CA THR A 604 -21.86 15.56 -19.85
C THR A 604 -22.71 16.66 -20.51
N ASN A 605 -23.27 17.60 -19.76
CA ASN A 605 -24.32 18.49 -20.24
C ASN A 605 -23.84 19.72 -21.05
N ALA A 606 -22.59 19.76 -21.50
CA ALA A 606 -22.11 20.84 -22.35
C ALA A 606 -22.78 20.82 -23.73
N ALA A 607 -22.98 22.00 -24.32
CA ALA A 607 -23.77 22.16 -25.54
C ALA A 607 -23.01 21.80 -26.85
N SER A 608 -21.72 21.46 -26.79
CA SER A 608 -20.86 21.34 -27.99
C SER A 608 -19.73 20.32 -27.83
N ASN A 609 -20.03 19.18 -27.23
CA ASN A 609 -19.11 18.06 -27.16
C ASN A 609 -18.95 17.40 -28.53
N SER A 610 -17.73 16.95 -28.83
CA SER A 610 -17.40 16.42 -30.14
C SER A 610 -16.49 15.19 -30.09
N ILE A 611 -16.72 14.28 -31.04
CA ILE A 611 -15.82 13.16 -31.34
C ILE A 611 -15.27 13.36 -32.75
N ASP A 612 -13.96 13.21 -32.91
CA ASP A 612 -13.25 13.22 -34.18
C ASP A 612 -12.53 11.88 -34.41
N VAL A 613 -12.98 11.14 -35.43
CA VAL A 613 -12.39 9.86 -35.87
C VAL A 613 -11.80 9.95 -37.27
N THR A 614 -11.53 11.15 -37.78
CA THR A 614 -11.08 11.39 -39.16
C THR A 614 -9.79 10.64 -39.52
N ALA A 615 -8.89 10.42 -38.56
CA ALA A 615 -7.62 9.71 -38.76
C ALA A 615 -7.74 8.17 -38.74
N THR A 616 -8.87 7.63 -38.31
CA THR A 616 -9.12 6.18 -38.23
C THR A 616 -9.47 5.59 -39.59
N VAL A 617 -9.33 4.27 -39.77
CA VAL A 617 -9.73 3.59 -41.01
C VAL A 617 -10.90 2.66 -40.74
N SER A 618 -12.00 2.84 -41.48
CA SER A 618 -13.23 2.05 -41.33
C SER A 618 -13.79 2.06 -39.91
N ALA A 619 -13.63 3.17 -39.18
CA ALA A 619 -14.19 3.28 -37.84
C ALA A 619 -15.71 3.11 -37.87
N ARG A 620 -16.20 2.33 -36.93
CA ARG A 620 -17.61 2.24 -36.61
C ARG A 620 -17.79 2.98 -35.29
N VAL A 621 -18.69 3.96 -35.27
CA VAL A 621 -18.97 4.80 -34.11
C VAL A 621 -20.40 4.49 -33.71
N SER A 622 -20.57 3.82 -32.57
CA SER A 622 -21.88 3.45 -32.06
C SER A 622 -22.23 4.28 -30.84
N VAL A 623 -23.49 4.70 -30.76
CA VAL A 623 -24.02 5.29 -29.53
C VAL A 623 -24.27 4.21 -28.47
N GLU A 624 -24.50 2.97 -28.88
CA GLU A 624 -24.77 1.84 -27.98
C GLU A 624 -23.48 1.07 -27.63
N PRO A 625 -23.41 0.44 -26.44
CA PRO A 625 -22.30 -0.43 -26.08
C PRO A 625 -22.18 -1.68 -26.97
N GLY A 626 -20.97 -2.22 -27.08
CA GLY A 626 -20.64 -3.50 -27.69
C GLY A 626 -20.27 -3.43 -29.18
N ASP A 627 -20.29 -2.24 -29.78
CA ASP A 627 -19.96 -2.07 -31.19
C ASP A 627 -19.14 -0.80 -31.46
N GLY A 628 -18.20 -0.91 -32.39
CA GLY A 628 -17.36 0.21 -32.84
C GLY A 628 -16.04 0.37 -32.11
N ILE A 629 -15.42 1.53 -32.31
CA ILE A 629 -14.12 1.88 -31.72
C ILE A 629 -14.25 2.35 -30.26
N ILE A 630 -15.47 2.66 -29.81
CA ILE A 630 -15.83 3.03 -28.43
C ILE A 630 -16.81 1.96 -27.96
N LEU A 631 -16.33 0.99 -27.19
CA LEU A 631 -17.09 -0.22 -26.86
C LEU A 631 -18.13 -0.02 -25.75
N GLY A 632 -17.97 0.98 -24.89
CA GLY A 632 -18.94 1.27 -23.82
C GLY A 632 -20.09 2.19 -24.23
N GLY A 633 -20.15 2.61 -25.51
CA GLY A 633 -21.16 3.54 -26.00
C GLY A 633 -20.79 5.02 -25.81
N ILE A 634 -21.68 5.89 -26.27
CA ILE A 634 -21.45 7.34 -26.32
C ILE A 634 -22.67 8.06 -25.76
N ASP A 635 -22.46 8.96 -24.82
CA ASP A 635 -23.50 9.81 -24.26
C ASP A 635 -23.10 11.29 -24.32
N ASN A 636 -24.13 12.14 -24.45
CA ASN A 636 -24.01 13.60 -24.46
C ASN A 636 -22.98 14.19 -25.46
N ILE A 637 -22.92 13.64 -26.67
CA ILE A 637 -22.08 14.15 -27.77
C ILE A 637 -22.93 14.82 -28.85
N GLN A 638 -22.62 16.07 -29.19
CA GLN A 638 -23.40 16.83 -30.18
C GLN A 638 -22.83 16.72 -31.61
N THR A 639 -21.53 16.48 -31.77
CA THR A 639 -20.89 16.39 -33.10
C THR A 639 -20.00 15.17 -33.22
N ILE A 640 -20.11 14.44 -34.33
CA ILE A 640 -19.20 13.36 -34.69
C ILE A 640 -18.66 13.61 -36.09
N THR A 641 -17.34 13.75 -36.19
CA THR A 641 -16.64 13.95 -37.47
C THR A 641 -15.92 12.66 -37.84
N GLY A 642 -16.20 12.13 -39.03
CA GLY A 642 -15.56 10.94 -39.57
C GLY A 642 -14.91 11.18 -40.93
N ASN A 643 -14.70 10.12 -41.68
CA ASN A 643 -14.16 10.16 -43.03
C ASN A 643 -14.99 9.28 -43.99
N SER A 644 -14.52 9.15 -45.23
CA SER A 644 -15.20 8.40 -46.30
C SER A 644 -15.39 6.90 -46.05
N THR A 645 -14.86 6.37 -44.95
CA THR A 645 -15.00 4.95 -44.55
C THR A 645 -15.75 4.78 -43.23
N THR A 646 -16.12 5.86 -42.56
CA THR A 646 -16.76 5.81 -41.23
C THR A 646 -18.20 5.34 -41.32
N THR A 647 -18.58 4.43 -40.41
CA THR A 647 -19.97 4.04 -40.16
C THR A 647 -20.44 4.64 -38.85
N PHE A 648 -21.60 5.27 -38.85
CA PHE A 648 -22.29 5.67 -37.63
C PHE A 648 -23.50 4.78 -37.38
N ILE A 649 -23.66 4.36 -36.13
CA ILE A 649 -24.73 3.49 -35.68
C ILE A 649 -25.52 4.24 -34.61
N ALA A 650 -26.79 4.52 -34.90
CA ALA A 650 -27.65 5.21 -33.97
C ALA A 650 -28.09 4.32 -32.79
N ARG A 651 -28.74 4.93 -31.81
CA ARG A 651 -29.33 4.21 -30.67
C ARG A 651 -30.38 3.21 -31.13
N ASN A 652 -30.63 2.22 -30.28
CA ASN A 652 -31.66 1.19 -30.46
C ASN A 652 -33.09 1.73 -30.22
N ASP A 653 -33.41 2.88 -30.79
CA ASP A 653 -34.68 3.58 -30.71
C ASP A 653 -35.16 3.99 -32.13
N THR A 654 -36.26 4.72 -32.22
CA THR A 654 -36.74 5.37 -33.44
C THR A 654 -35.84 6.57 -33.74
N ASN A 655 -35.08 6.52 -34.82
CA ASN A 655 -34.22 7.62 -35.23
C ASN A 655 -34.74 8.29 -36.50
N SER A 656 -34.66 9.62 -36.54
CA SER A 656 -34.94 10.44 -37.71
C SER A 656 -33.64 11.08 -38.20
N TRP A 657 -33.27 10.77 -39.43
CA TRP A 657 -32.05 11.23 -40.08
C TRP A 657 -32.40 12.26 -41.14
N ALA A 658 -31.79 13.43 -41.05
CA ALA A 658 -31.77 14.44 -42.10
C ALA A 658 -30.41 14.39 -42.81
N ILE A 659 -30.34 13.71 -43.94
CA ILE A 659 -29.11 13.45 -44.70
C ILE A 659 -28.92 14.56 -45.75
N GLY A 660 -27.87 15.36 -45.58
CA GLY A 660 -27.54 16.49 -46.44
C GLY A 660 -26.44 16.18 -47.47
N VAL A 661 -25.78 17.24 -47.93
CA VAL A 661 -24.65 17.17 -48.87
C VAL A 661 -23.36 16.69 -48.18
N ASN A 662 -22.40 16.18 -48.97
CA ASN A 662 -21.06 15.79 -48.51
C ASN A 662 -21.03 14.77 -47.35
N ASN A 663 -21.96 13.81 -47.34
CA ASN A 663 -22.08 12.82 -46.26
C ASN A 663 -22.31 13.45 -44.87
N GLY A 664 -22.86 14.66 -44.81
CA GLY A 664 -23.32 15.27 -43.56
C GLY A 664 -24.73 14.80 -43.24
N ALA A 665 -25.02 14.51 -41.98
CA ALA A 665 -26.37 14.17 -41.54
C ALA A 665 -26.63 14.71 -40.14
N VAL A 666 -27.89 14.98 -39.83
CA VAL A 666 -28.33 15.25 -38.44
C VAL A 666 -29.24 14.11 -38.02
N VAL A 667 -28.88 13.44 -36.93
CA VAL A 667 -29.65 12.34 -36.37
C VAL A 667 -30.36 12.84 -35.13
N THR A 668 -31.68 12.69 -35.13
CA THR A 668 -32.55 13.11 -34.04
C THR A 668 -33.34 11.91 -33.54
N ASN A 669 -33.32 11.69 -32.24
CA ASN A 669 -34.27 10.80 -31.56
C ASN A 669 -34.89 11.57 -30.38
N ALA A 670 -35.72 10.91 -29.58
CA ALA A 670 -36.40 11.57 -28.46
C ALA A 670 -35.44 12.07 -27.37
N SER A 671 -34.22 11.53 -27.32
CA SER A 671 -33.24 11.74 -26.25
C SER A 671 -32.02 12.55 -26.68
N ASP A 672 -31.66 12.59 -27.97
CA ASP A 672 -30.43 13.22 -28.45
C ASP A 672 -30.54 13.77 -29.88
N ASN A 673 -29.71 14.78 -30.14
CA ASN A 673 -29.45 15.35 -31.46
C ASN A 673 -27.93 15.29 -31.74
N VAL A 674 -27.53 14.49 -32.73
CA VAL A 674 -26.12 14.33 -33.13
C VAL A 674 -25.93 14.82 -34.56
N THR A 675 -25.00 15.75 -34.74
CA THR A 675 -24.56 16.20 -36.06
C THR A 675 -23.40 15.34 -36.54
N LEU A 676 -23.56 14.70 -37.69
CA LEU A 676 -22.56 13.88 -38.36
C LEU A 676 -21.92 14.68 -39.50
N ILE A 677 -20.60 14.69 -39.53
CA ILE A 677 -19.81 15.37 -40.56
C ILE A 677 -18.97 14.33 -41.30
N THR A 678 -19.10 14.30 -42.63
CA THR A 678 -18.31 13.46 -43.55
C THR A 678 -18.44 11.94 -43.36
N ILE A 679 -19.57 11.44 -42.82
CA ILE A 679 -19.84 10.02 -42.52
C ILE A 679 -20.77 9.42 -43.59
N PRO A 680 -20.33 8.49 -44.45
CA PRO A 680 -21.15 7.98 -45.55
C PRO A 680 -21.99 6.73 -45.26
N PHE A 681 -21.70 5.97 -44.19
CA PHE A 681 -22.41 4.73 -43.87
C PHE A 681 -23.29 4.95 -42.63
N PHE A 682 -24.60 4.76 -42.80
CA PHE A 682 -25.59 5.00 -41.76
C PHE A 682 -26.29 3.71 -41.38
N GLU A 683 -26.24 3.36 -40.11
CA GLU A 683 -27.01 2.28 -39.53
C GLU A 683 -27.99 2.87 -38.51
N GLY A 684 -29.25 2.51 -38.65
CA GLY A 684 -30.29 2.84 -37.68
C GLY A 684 -30.10 2.10 -36.36
N GLY A 685 -31.20 1.63 -35.78
CA GLY A 685 -31.21 0.84 -34.56
C GLY A 685 -32.18 -0.34 -34.65
N SER A 686 -32.69 -0.81 -33.52
CA SER A 686 -33.80 -1.75 -33.48
C SER A 686 -35.17 -1.10 -33.66
N GLY A 687 -35.28 0.23 -33.52
CA GLY A 687 -36.51 0.99 -33.69
C GLY A 687 -36.87 1.24 -35.14
N SER A 688 -37.94 2.01 -35.39
CA SER A 688 -38.36 2.33 -36.75
C SER A 688 -37.69 3.62 -37.21
N ASP A 689 -36.71 3.49 -38.11
CA ASP A 689 -35.87 4.59 -38.52
C ASP A 689 -36.38 5.27 -39.81
N THR A 690 -36.27 6.60 -39.86
CA THR A 690 -36.63 7.39 -41.05
C THR A 690 -35.40 8.11 -41.57
N PHE A 691 -34.99 7.79 -42.80
CA PHE A 691 -33.89 8.42 -43.51
C PHE A 691 -34.44 9.39 -44.53
N THR A 692 -34.47 10.67 -44.18
CA THR A 692 -34.90 11.75 -45.06
C THR A 692 -33.69 12.41 -45.65
N PHE A 693 -33.64 12.47 -46.97
CA PHE A 693 -32.56 13.19 -47.60
C PHE A 693 -32.98 14.62 -48.00
N THR A 694 -32.12 15.61 -47.74
CA THR A 694 -32.39 17.05 -47.91
C THR A 694 -31.43 17.68 -48.94
N GLY A 695 -31.90 17.99 -50.16
CA GLY A 695 -31.12 18.64 -51.24
C GLY A 695 -30.67 17.73 -52.40
N ASN A 696 -29.71 18.13 -53.25
CA ASN A 696 -29.11 17.22 -54.24
C ASN A 696 -27.95 16.47 -53.58
N PHE A 697 -28.22 15.28 -53.05
CA PHE A 697 -27.25 14.48 -52.30
C PHE A 697 -26.85 13.23 -53.09
N ALA A 698 -25.57 12.91 -53.00
CA ALA A 698 -24.99 11.63 -53.33
C ALA A 698 -24.21 11.23 -52.08
N ILE A 699 -24.77 10.34 -51.26
CA ILE A 699 -23.93 9.72 -50.23
C ILE A 699 -23.12 8.61 -50.88
N THR A 700 -21.85 8.52 -50.54
CA THR A 700 -20.93 7.56 -51.16
C THR A 700 -21.02 6.16 -50.55
N GLY A 701 -21.77 6.00 -49.45
CA GLY A 701 -21.90 4.77 -48.70
C GLY A 701 -23.27 4.12 -48.82
N SER A 702 -23.76 3.57 -47.72
CA SER A 702 -24.99 2.79 -47.65
C SER A 702 -25.85 3.15 -46.46
N ILE A 703 -27.15 2.84 -46.57
CA ILE A 703 -28.11 2.93 -45.47
C ILE A 703 -28.53 1.51 -45.06
N ASN A 704 -28.54 1.25 -43.76
CA ASN A 704 -29.08 0.02 -43.20
C ASN A 704 -30.04 0.36 -42.07
N GLY A 705 -31.34 0.07 -42.26
CA GLY A 705 -32.35 0.31 -41.23
C GLY A 705 -32.28 -0.64 -40.04
N LYS A 706 -31.51 -1.74 -40.12
CA LYS A 706 -31.44 -2.79 -39.09
C LYS A 706 -32.83 -3.33 -38.69
N GLY A 707 -33.25 -3.16 -37.44
CA GLY A 707 -34.54 -3.65 -36.92
C GLY A 707 -35.68 -2.72 -37.31
N GLY A 708 -36.89 -2.97 -36.79
CA GLY A 708 -38.03 -2.06 -36.98
C GLY A 708 -38.58 -1.94 -38.41
N ASN A 709 -39.47 -0.95 -38.60
CA ASN A 709 -40.14 -0.66 -39.86
C ASN A 709 -39.62 0.67 -40.43
N ASN A 710 -38.61 0.58 -41.29
CA ASN A 710 -37.79 1.70 -41.70
C ASN A 710 -38.29 2.34 -42.99
N THR A 711 -38.02 3.64 -43.13
CA THR A 711 -38.49 4.46 -44.24
C THR A 711 -37.34 5.25 -44.85
N ILE A 712 -37.22 5.27 -46.17
CA ILE A 712 -36.41 6.28 -46.88
C ILE A 712 -37.35 7.27 -47.57
N ILE A 713 -37.08 8.56 -47.39
CA ILE A 713 -37.72 9.67 -48.10
C ILE A 713 -36.68 10.31 -49.02
N ALA A 714 -36.92 10.27 -50.34
CA ALA A 714 -35.99 10.77 -51.35
C ALA A 714 -35.98 12.31 -51.51
N SER A 715 -35.14 12.79 -52.43
CA SER A 715 -34.80 14.20 -52.61
C SER A 715 -35.96 15.05 -53.07
N THR A 716 -36.00 16.30 -52.60
CA THR A 716 -36.85 17.34 -53.17
C THR A 716 -36.28 17.81 -54.51
N GLY A 717 -37.06 17.72 -55.59
CA GLY A 717 -36.82 18.46 -56.83
C GLY A 717 -36.03 17.75 -57.94
N VAL A 718 -35.75 16.44 -57.81
CA VAL A 718 -35.18 15.60 -58.88
C VAL A 718 -35.91 14.26 -58.97
N ASN A 719 -36.00 13.66 -60.16
CA ASN A 719 -36.59 12.34 -60.32
C ASN A 719 -35.74 11.27 -59.64
N ASN A 720 -36.36 10.35 -58.90
CA ASN A 720 -35.63 9.29 -58.21
C ASN A 720 -35.91 7.92 -58.84
N THR A 721 -34.85 7.17 -59.13
CA THR A 721 -34.95 5.77 -59.56
C THR A 721 -34.60 4.85 -58.40
N TRP A 722 -35.59 4.08 -57.95
CA TRP A 722 -35.45 3.05 -56.95
C TRP A 722 -35.36 1.70 -57.65
N ARG A 723 -34.28 0.95 -57.42
CA ARG A 723 -34.16 -0.44 -57.88
C ARG A 723 -34.22 -1.36 -56.68
N ILE A 724 -35.29 -2.14 -56.56
CA ILE A 724 -35.49 -3.11 -55.50
C ILE A 724 -34.86 -4.42 -55.99
N THR A 725 -33.62 -4.66 -55.56
CA THR A 725 -32.80 -5.81 -56.01
C THR A 725 -32.88 -6.99 -55.06
N ASP A 726 -33.32 -6.76 -53.82
CA ASP A 726 -33.66 -7.83 -52.88
C ASP A 726 -34.85 -7.42 -52.00
N ASN A 727 -35.35 -8.32 -51.16
CA ASN A 727 -36.44 -8.01 -50.25
C ASN A 727 -35.99 -6.96 -49.23
N ASN A 728 -36.72 -5.84 -49.17
CA ASN A 728 -36.39 -4.70 -48.30
C ASN A 728 -34.98 -4.13 -48.54
N ALA A 729 -34.43 -4.27 -49.75
CA ALA A 729 -33.11 -3.76 -50.10
C ALA A 729 -32.99 -3.40 -51.59
N GLY A 730 -32.07 -2.50 -51.90
CA GLY A 730 -31.95 -1.95 -53.25
C GLY A 730 -30.99 -0.79 -53.38
N THR A 731 -31.18 -0.02 -54.45
CA THR A 731 -30.44 1.21 -54.72
C THR A 731 -31.40 2.37 -54.98
N LEU A 732 -31.13 3.52 -54.38
CA LEU A 732 -31.74 4.81 -54.70
C LEU A 732 -30.76 5.61 -55.57
N SER A 733 -31.18 5.98 -56.77
CA SER A 733 -30.42 6.80 -57.71
C SER A 733 -31.21 8.06 -58.07
N PRO A 734 -30.89 9.22 -57.50
CA PRO A 734 -31.47 10.48 -57.95
C PRO A 734 -30.94 10.88 -59.33
N GLU A 735 -31.75 11.57 -60.12
CA GLU A 735 -31.35 12.08 -61.43
C GLU A 735 -30.14 13.02 -61.29
N GLY A 736 -29.05 12.71 -62.00
CA GLY A 736 -27.80 13.48 -61.93
C GLY A 736 -26.95 13.25 -60.67
N GLY A 737 -27.32 12.30 -59.80
CA GLY A 737 -26.54 11.93 -58.62
C GLY A 737 -25.96 10.51 -58.67
N SER A 738 -25.28 10.12 -57.59
CA SER A 738 -24.73 8.76 -57.45
C SER A 738 -25.73 7.84 -56.75
N ALA A 739 -25.70 6.56 -57.10
CA ALA A 739 -26.55 5.54 -56.49
C ALA A 739 -26.13 5.29 -55.03
N THR A 740 -27.09 5.28 -54.13
CA THR A 740 -26.94 4.88 -52.73
C THR A 740 -27.56 3.51 -52.52
N THR A 741 -26.84 2.59 -51.89
CA THR A 741 -27.39 1.27 -51.53
C THR A 741 -28.17 1.35 -50.22
N PHE A 742 -29.26 0.60 -50.12
CA PHE A 742 -30.03 0.47 -48.89
C PHE A 742 -30.40 -0.98 -48.59
N SER A 743 -30.53 -1.30 -47.31
CA SER A 743 -30.98 -2.62 -46.82
C SER A 743 -31.82 -2.48 -45.55
N ASN A 744 -32.65 -3.48 -45.28
CA ASN A 744 -33.61 -3.48 -44.17
C ASN A 744 -34.54 -2.26 -44.18
N ILE A 745 -34.99 -1.83 -45.36
CA ILE A 745 -35.91 -0.72 -45.56
C ILE A 745 -37.23 -1.24 -46.12
N GLN A 746 -38.32 -1.04 -45.37
CA GLN A 746 -39.64 -1.56 -45.74
C GLN A 746 -40.48 -0.53 -46.50
N ASN A 747 -40.27 0.76 -46.26
CA ASN A 747 -41.06 1.83 -46.84
C ASN A 747 -40.18 2.76 -47.68
N LEU A 748 -40.64 3.10 -48.87
CA LEU A 748 -40.00 4.07 -49.75
C LEU A 748 -40.99 5.18 -50.06
N THR A 749 -40.54 6.42 -49.94
CA THR A 749 -41.35 7.60 -50.28
C THR A 749 -40.56 8.45 -51.26
N GLY A 750 -41.15 8.61 -52.45
CA GLY A 750 -40.79 9.63 -53.43
C GLY A 750 -41.02 11.04 -52.87
N ASN A 751 -40.80 12.06 -53.68
CA ASN A 751 -40.99 13.44 -53.23
C ASN A 751 -42.07 14.16 -54.03
N ILE A 752 -42.42 15.35 -53.57
CA ILE A 752 -43.38 16.21 -54.25
C ILE A 752 -42.69 16.89 -55.44
N GLY A 753 -43.35 16.88 -56.58
CA GLY A 753 -42.94 17.50 -57.84
C GLY A 753 -42.02 16.64 -58.71
N THR A 754 -41.90 15.34 -58.46
CA THR A 754 -40.91 14.43 -59.08
C THR A 754 -41.56 13.19 -59.70
N GLN A 755 -41.01 12.70 -60.81
CA GLN A 755 -41.44 11.46 -61.45
C GLN A 755 -40.58 10.31 -60.97
N ASP A 756 -41.00 9.68 -59.88
CA ASP A 756 -40.23 8.60 -59.26
C ASP A 756 -40.52 7.25 -59.92
N ILE A 757 -39.48 6.45 -60.15
CA ILE A 757 -39.57 5.14 -60.79
C ILE A 757 -39.12 4.07 -59.79
N PHE A 758 -40.03 3.13 -59.48
CA PHE A 758 -39.78 2.00 -58.60
C PHE A 758 -39.70 0.71 -59.43
N ILE A 759 -38.49 0.20 -59.64
CA ILE A 759 -38.21 -0.97 -60.49
C ILE A 759 -37.95 -2.17 -59.58
N LEU A 760 -38.74 -3.23 -59.72
CA LEU A 760 -38.59 -4.44 -58.91
C LEU A 760 -37.93 -5.56 -59.70
N SER A 761 -36.89 -6.16 -59.11
CA SER A 761 -36.26 -7.37 -59.65
C SER A 761 -37.15 -8.60 -59.43
N ASP A 762 -36.94 -9.66 -60.22
CA ASP A 762 -37.81 -10.84 -60.22
C ASP A 762 -38.01 -11.43 -58.81
N GLY A 763 -39.28 -11.52 -58.39
CA GLY A 763 -39.68 -12.05 -57.09
C GLY A 763 -39.29 -11.21 -55.86
N LYS A 764 -38.73 -10.01 -56.02
CA LYS A 764 -38.28 -9.13 -54.93
C LYS A 764 -39.29 -8.03 -54.63
N GLY A 765 -39.38 -7.61 -53.38
CA GLY A 765 -40.33 -6.56 -53.01
C GLY A 765 -40.07 -5.90 -51.66
N LEU A 766 -41.09 -5.20 -51.17
CA LEU A 766 -41.05 -4.40 -49.96
C LEU A 766 -42.21 -4.78 -49.06
N THR A 767 -41.95 -5.12 -47.81
CA THR A 767 -43.05 -5.50 -46.89
C THR A 767 -43.91 -4.32 -46.47
N GLY A 768 -43.42 -3.08 -46.65
CA GLY A 768 -44.11 -1.84 -46.31
C GLY A 768 -44.72 -1.11 -47.51
N THR A 769 -44.73 0.22 -47.44
CA THR A 769 -45.41 1.09 -48.41
C THR A 769 -44.44 1.65 -49.44
N VAL A 770 -44.85 1.60 -50.71
CA VAL A 770 -44.24 2.41 -51.78
C VAL A 770 -45.15 3.61 -52.05
N ASP A 771 -44.68 4.79 -51.72
CA ASP A 771 -45.40 6.05 -51.88
C ASP A 771 -44.69 6.94 -52.90
N GLY A 772 -45.40 7.39 -53.94
CA GLY A 772 -44.87 8.34 -54.93
C GLY A 772 -44.75 9.79 -54.44
N GLY A 773 -45.07 10.09 -53.18
CA GLY A 773 -44.95 11.43 -52.57
C GLY A 773 -46.17 12.33 -52.83
N SER A 774 -46.58 12.49 -54.09
CA SER A 774 -47.76 13.28 -54.47
C SER A 774 -48.45 12.81 -55.75
N CYS A 775 -49.66 13.34 -55.93
CA CYS A 775 -50.54 12.97 -57.02
C CYS A 775 -50.30 13.75 -58.31
N GLY A 776 -50.30 13.04 -59.44
CA GLY A 776 -50.29 13.63 -60.78
C GLY A 776 -48.93 13.69 -61.47
N GLU A 777 -47.89 13.13 -60.86
CA GLU A 777 -46.49 13.32 -61.28
C GLU A 777 -45.91 12.17 -62.11
N GLY A 778 -46.74 11.25 -62.61
CA GLY A 778 -46.26 10.18 -63.49
C GLY A 778 -45.38 9.13 -62.79
N ASN A 779 -45.46 9.05 -61.46
CA ASN A 779 -44.78 8.02 -60.65
C ASN A 779 -45.05 6.63 -61.19
N THR A 780 -43.98 5.87 -61.44
CA THR A 780 -44.01 4.60 -62.15
C THR A 780 -43.62 3.45 -61.23
N LEU A 781 -44.42 2.39 -61.27
CA LEU A 781 -44.14 1.11 -60.66
C LEU A 781 -43.88 0.09 -61.75
N ASP A 782 -42.64 -0.39 -61.84
CA ASP A 782 -42.13 -1.19 -62.96
C ASP A 782 -41.80 -2.63 -62.54
N TYR A 783 -42.58 -3.56 -63.09
CA TYR A 783 -42.44 -5.02 -62.93
C TYR A 783 -41.94 -5.69 -64.22
N SER A 784 -41.40 -4.95 -65.19
CA SER A 784 -40.93 -5.51 -66.46
C SER A 784 -39.91 -6.65 -66.31
N ALA A 785 -39.16 -6.67 -65.20
CA ALA A 785 -38.19 -7.70 -64.87
C ALA A 785 -38.77 -8.94 -64.16
N TYR A 786 -40.05 -8.94 -63.79
CA TYR A 786 -40.71 -10.12 -63.21
C TYR A 786 -40.93 -11.20 -64.26
N THR A 787 -40.83 -12.46 -63.84
CA THR A 787 -41.14 -13.63 -64.67
C THR A 787 -42.48 -14.26 -64.31
N SER A 788 -42.99 -14.01 -63.09
CA SER A 788 -44.31 -14.44 -62.62
C SER A 788 -45.38 -13.35 -62.80
N TYR A 789 -46.66 -13.76 -62.85
CA TYR A 789 -47.79 -12.83 -62.87
C TYR A 789 -47.73 -11.85 -61.68
N ALA A 790 -47.69 -10.55 -61.99
CA ALA A 790 -47.77 -9.47 -61.00
C ALA A 790 -48.97 -8.58 -61.30
N ARG A 791 -49.74 -8.27 -60.26
CA ARG A 791 -50.91 -7.38 -60.30
C ARG A 791 -50.68 -6.15 -59.44
N SER A 792 -51.29 -5.05 -59.87
CA SER A 792 -51.41 -3.81 -59.11
C SER A 792 -52.85 -3.31 -59.17
N SER A 793 -53.35 -2.80 -58.04
CA SER A 793 -54.60 -2.05 -57.94
C SER A 793 -54.23 -0.63 -57.56
N MET A 794 -54.35 0.29 -58.51
CA MET A 794 -53.99 1.70 -58.36
C MET A 794 -55.26 2.52 -58.14
N PRO A 795 -55.63 2.82 -56.88
CA PRO A 795 -56.76 3.67 -56.59
C PRO A 795 -56.52 5.10 -57.13
N PRO A 796 -57.60 5.83 -57.50
CA PRO A 796 -57.51 7.25 -57.80
C PRO A 796 -56.86 8.01 -56.64
N CYS A 797 -56.26 9.15 -56.96
CA CYS A 797 -55.44 10.01 -56.11
C CYS A 797 -56.03 10.56 -54.79
N SER A 798 -57.19 10.06 -54.35
CA SER A 798 -57.88 10.40 -53.11
C SER A 798 -58.55 9.18 -52.43
N ALA A 799 -58.48 8.01 -53.05
CA ALA A 799 -58.85 6.75 -52.43
C ALA A 799 -57.65 6.21 -51.62
N GLY A 800 -57.92 5.35 -50.63
CA GLY A 800 -56.90 4.81 -49.72
C GLY A 800 -55.77 4.03 -50.43
N PRO A 801 -54.90 3.33 -49.68
CA PRO A 801 -53.76 2.63 -50.27
C PRO A 801 -54.20 1.58 -51.30
N GLY A 802 -53.46 1.50 -52.41
CA GLY A 802 -53.57 0.42 -53.39
C GLY A 802 -52.79 -0.82 -52.96
N THR A 803 -52.87 -1.87 -53.79
CA THR A 803 -52.14 -3.13 -53.56
C THR A 803 -51.25 -3.45 -54.74
N ALA A 804 -50.04 -3.97 -54.51
CA ALA A 804 -49.20 -4.52 -55.56
C ALA A 804 -48.54 -5.83 -55.11
N THR A 805 -48.10 -6.65 -56.06
CA THR A 805 -47.52 -7.97 -55.77
C THR A 805 -46.19 -7.83 -55.02
N ASN A 806 -46.02 -8.49 -53.88
CA ASN A 806 -44.82 -8.33 -53.02
C ASN A 806 -44.59 -6.89 -52.52
N ILE A 807 -45.61 -6.04 -52.50
CA ILE A 807 -45.58 -4.73 -51.84
C ILE A 807 -46.72 -4.65 -50.82
N GLY A 808 -46.43 -4.24 -49.59
CA GLY A 808 -47.45 -4.11 -48.53
C GLY A 808 -48.57 -3.14 -48.90
N ALA A 809 -48.23 -1.95 -49.37
CA ALA A 809 -49.18 -0.97 -49.89
C ALA A 809 -48.54 -0.06 -50.95
N ILE A 810 -49.36 0.47 -51.86
CA ILE A 810 -48.91 1.52 -52.79
C ILE A 810 -49.73 2.80 -52.64
N ARG A 811 -49.10 3.95 -52.78
CA ARG A 811 -49.75 5.28 -52.77
C ARG A 811 -49.15 6.17 -53.84
N PHE A 812 -50.00 7.01 -54.42
CA PHE A 812 -49.58 8.05 -55.39
C PHE A 812 -48.75 7.54 -56.59
N ILE A 813 -49.01 6.30 -57.01
CA ILE A 813 -48.47 5.71 -58.24
C ILE A 813 -49.45 5.93 -59.38
N ALA A 814 -48.96 6.47 -60.49
CA ALA A 814 -49.77 6.79 -61.67
C ALA A 814 -49.61 5.77 -62.81
N ILE A 815 -48.46 5.11 -62.90
CA ILE A 815 -48.08 4.23 -64.01
C ILE A 815 -47.71 2.85 -63.49
N PHE A 816 -48.29 1.80 -64.08
CA PHE A 816 -47.89 0.41 -63.86
C PHE A 816 -47.27 -0.15 -65.14
N ILE A 817 -46.06 -0.69 -65.07
CA ILE A 817 -45.47 -1.48 -66.15
C ILE A 817 -45.53 -2.95 -65.74
N PRO A 818 -46.36 -3.79 -66.39
CA PRO A 818 -46.50 -5.20 -66.05
C PRO A 818 -45.29 -6.03 -66.50
N PRO A 819 -45.16 -7.30 -66.03
CA PRO A 819 -44.11 -8.20 -66.48
C PRO A 819 -44.19 -8.51 -67.98
N ALA A 820 -43.05 -8.77 -68.61
CA ALA A 820 -42.99 -9.08 -70.04
C ALA A 820 -43.61 -10.47 -70.34
N GLY A 821 -44.54 -10.54 -71.29
CA GLY A 821 -45.10 -11.80 -71.78
C GLY A 821 -46.31 -12.34 -71.02
N VAL A 822 -46.90 -11.57 -70.09
CA VAL A 822 -48.15 -11.95 -69.43
C VAL A 822 -49.33 -11.42 -70.25
N ASP A 823 -50.06 -12.35 -70.85
CA ASP A 823 -51.27 -12.06 -71.62
C ASP A 823 -52.30 -11.37 -70.69
N PHE A 824 -52.88 -10.27 -71.15
CA PHE A 824 -53.76 -9.40 -70.37
C PHE A 824 -55.13 -10.08 -70.14
N ASP A 825 -55.21 -11.08 -69.27
CA ASP A 825 -56.49 -11.65 -68.81
C ASP A 825 -57.36 -10.62 -68.05
N LEU A 826 -56.82 -9.43 -67.78
CA LEU A 826 -57.52 -8.28 -67.22
C LEU A 826 -58.56 -7.67 -68.19
N GLU A 827 -58.44 -7.86 -69.51
CA GLU A 827 -59.37 -7.27 -70.48
C GLU A 827 -60.76 -7.94 -70.48
N LYS A 828 -60.91 -9.13 -69.90
CA LYS A 828 -62.21 -9.81 -69.77
C LYS A 828 -62.91 -9.59 -68.42
N ALA A 829 -62.16 -9.52 -67.32
CA ALA A 829 -62.76 -9.40 -65.98
C ALA A 829 -63.18 -7.96 -65.66
N LEU A 830 -62.30 -6.98 -65.87
CA LEU A 830 -62.60 -5.58 -65.55
C LEU A 830 -63.64 -4.97 -66.50
N LEU A 831 -63.66 -5.34 -67.78
CA LEU A 831 -64.71 -4.89 -68.71
C LEU A 831 -66.10 -5.45 -68.32
N SER A 832 -66.15 -6.63 -67.69
CA SER A 832 -67.40 -7.28 -67.28
C SER A 832 -67.99 -6.72 -65.98
N GLU A 833 -67.17 -6.33 -65.00
CA GLU A 833 -67.64 -5.68 -63.75
C GLU A 833 -67.95 -4.19 -63.93
N LEU A 834 -67.24 -3.49 -64.84
CA LEU A 834 -67.48 -2.07 -65.12
C LEU A 834 -68.83 -1.84 -65.82
N LEU A 835 -69.29 -2.79 -66.64
CA LEU A 835 -70.59 -2.73 -67.33
C LEU A 835 -71.80 -2.90 -66.41
N ILE A 836 -71.61 -3.42 -65.19
CA ILE A 836 -72.70 -3.73 -64.24
C ILE A 836 -72.90 -2.59 -63.22
N THR A 837 -71.87 -1.76 -62.97
CA THR A 837 -71.86 -0.86 -61.80
C THR A 837 -72.02 0.63 -62.13
N TYR A 838 -71.65 1.09 -63.33
CA TYR A 838 -71.80 2.51 -63.71
C TYR A 838 -72.92 2.73 -64.74
N ASP A 839 -74.01 3.41 -64.32
CA ASP A 839 -75.05 3.93 -65.21
C ASP A 839 -74.42 5.02 -66.12
N LEU A 840 -74.30 4.73 -67.41
CA LEU A 840 -73.57 5.49 -68.45
C LEU A 840 -74.17 6.88 -68.79
N LYS A 841 -74.81 7.58 -67.85
CA LYS A 841 -75.48 8.86 -68.13
C LYS A 841 -74.58 10.09 -68.19
N ASN A 842 -73.32 10.01 -67.76
CA ASN A 842 -72.43 11.19 -67.74
C ASN A 842 -71.14 10.97 -68.55
N PHE A 843 -71.20 11.27 -69.84
CA PHE A 843 -70.08 11.13 -70.81
C PHE A 843 -68.83 11.95 -70.43
N ALA A 844 -68.98 12.99 -69.60
CA ALA A 844 -67.87 13.82 -69.12
C ALA A 844 -66.99 13.08 -68.08
N GLU A 845 -67.59 12.26 -67.20
CA GLU A 845 -66.83 11.46 -66.22
C GLU A 845 -66.10 10.28 -66.90
N PHE A 846 -66.74 9.65 -67.89
CA PHE A 846 -66.13 8.59 -68.69
C PHE A 846 -64.95 9.09 -69.54
N ASN A 847 -65.07 10.28 -70.15
CA ASN A 847 -63.95 10.89 -70.89
C ASN A 847 -62.84 11.43 -69.96
N ARG A 848 -63.18 11.88 -68.76
CA ARG A 848 -62.18 12.29 -67.76
C ARG A 848 -61.39 11.07 -67.24
N PHE A 849 -62.05 9.92 -67.08
CA PHE A 849 -61.44 8.62 -66.78
C PHE A 849 -60.54 8.14 -67.94
N LEU A 850 -61.05 8.08 -69.17
CA LEU A 850 -60.27 7.65 -70.33
C LEU A 850 -59.06 8.56 -70.62
N ASN A 851 -59.16 9.88 -70.40
CA ASN A 851 -58.02 10.80 -70.55
C ASN A 851 -56.99 10.65 -69.42
N TYR A 852 -57.41 10.28 -68.20
CA TYR A 852 -56.50 9.99 -67.08
C TYR A 852 -55.71 8.68 -67.31
N TYR A 853 -56.34 7.65 -67.88
CA TYR A 853 -55.68 6.38 -68.22
C TYR A 853 -54.94 6.38 -69.57
N ARG A 854 -55.10 7.42 -70.40
CA ARG A 854 -54.56 7.48 -71.78
C ARG A 854 -53.05 7.67 -71.90
N LEU A 855 -52.35 8.06 -70.84
CA LEU A 855 -50.92 8.40 -70.91
C LEU A 855 -49.96 7.22 -70.69
N VAL A 856 -50.45 6.03 -70.31
CA VAL A 856 -49.62 4.84 -70.09
C VAL A 856 -49.48 3.94 -71.33
N TYR A 857 -50.36 4.05 -72.33
CA TYR A 857 -50.45 3.03 -73.39
C TYR A 857 -49.86 3.38 -74.76
N ILE A 858 -49.29 4.58 -74.98
CA ILE A 858 -48.93 5.05 -76.34
C ILE A 858 -47.46 5.47 -76.48
N LYS A 859 -46.48 4.77 -75.88
CA LYS A 859 -45.09 4.96 -76.32
C LYS A 859 -44.30 3.73 -76.73
N GLU A 860 -44.63 2.51 -76.27
CA GLU A 860 -43.78 1.34 -76.63
C GLU A 860 -44.49 0.01 -76.96
N TYR A 861 -45.77 0.01 -77.38
CA TYR A 861 -46.39 -1.22 -77.90
C TYR A 861 -46.90 -1.07 -79.34
N LYS A 862 -46.44 -2.00 -80.19
CA LYS A 862 -46.70 -2.07 -81.64
C LYS A 862 -48.21 -1.96 -81.97
N ILE A 863 -48.49 -1.14 -82.98
CA ILE A 863 -49.78 -0.70 -83.55
C ILE A 863 -50.76 -1.83 -83.97
N SER A 864 -50.38 -3.11 -83.86
CA SER A 864 -51.14 -4.25 -84.40
C SER A 864 -52.43 -4.59 -83.63
N ASN A 865 -52.50 -4.33 -82.32
CA ASN A 865 -53.65 -4.74 -81.50
C ASN A 865 -54.75 -3.67 -81.35
N PHE A 866 -54.48 -2.41 -81.70
CA PHE A 866 -55.46 -1.32 -81.58
C PHE A 866 -56.60 -1.43 -82.62
N LEU A 867 -56.39 -2.13 -83.75
CA LEU A 867 -57.44 -2.38 -84.74
C LEU A 867 -58.54 -3.33 -84.23
N ASN A 868 -58.21 -4.25 -83.31
CA ASN A 868 -59.16 -5.27 -82.83
C ASN A 868 -60.14 -4.73 -81.76
N ILE A 869 -59.73 -3.68 -81.04
CA ILE A 869 -60.59 -3.03 -80.03
C ILE A 869 -61.63 -2.12 -80.71
N LYS A 870 -61.27 -1.47 -81.84
CA LYS A 870 -62.16 -0.58 -82.59
C LYS A 870 -63.35 -1.31 -83.25
N SER A 871 -63.16 -2.56 -83.66
CA SER A 871 -64.25 -3.38 -84.24
C SER A 871 -65.26 -3.87 -83.19
N ASN A 872 -64.79 -4.20 -81.99
CA ASN A 872 -65.65 -4.72 -80.92
C ASN A 872 -66.44 -3.60 -80.20
N LEU A 873 -65.85 -2.40 -80.05
CA LEU A 873 -66.56 -1.24 -79.49
C LEU A 873 -67.68 -0.73 -80.43
N SER A 874 -67.48 -0.81 -81.75
CA SER A 874 -68.51 -0.44 -82.74
C SER A 874 -69.70 -1.39 -82.72
N ASN A 875 -69.48 -2.70 -82.58
CA ASN A 875 -70.56 -3.69 -82.55
C ASN A 875 -71.43 -3.57 -81.28
N TYR A 876 -70.82 -3.22 -80.14
CA TYR A 876 -71.54 -3.04 -78.88
C TYR A 876 -72.34 -1.73 -78.82
N LEU A 877 -71.80 -0.63 -79.39
CA LEU A 877 -72.51 0.64 -79.52
C LEU A 877 -73.71 0.53 -80.47
N ILE A 878 -73.60 -0.29 -81.53
CA ILE A 878 -74.69 -0.58 -82.47
C ILE A 878 -75.81 -1.40 -81.82
N ASP A 879 -75.51 -2.37 -80.95
CA ASP A 879 -76.53 -3.16 -80.24
C ASP A 879 -77.21 -2.40 -79.09
N TYR A 880 -76.49 -1.49 -78.43
CA TYR A 880 -77.06 -0.56 -77.44
C TYR A 880 -78.00 0.48 -78.09
N LEU A 881 -77.64 0.99 -79.28
CA LEU A 881 -78.50 1.91 -80.05
C LEU A 881 -79.75 1.22 -80.65
N LYS A 882 -79.74 -0.10 -80.85
CA LYS A 882 -80.94 -0.87 -81.23
C LYS A 882 -81.95 -1.02 -80.09
N HIS A 883 -81.51 -1.00 -78.83
CA HIS A 883 -82.41 -1.06 -77.66
C HIS A 883 -83.12 0.28 -77.37
N LEU A 884 -82.67 1.38 -77.98
CA LEU A 884 -83.18 2.74 -77.73
C LEU A 884 -84.24 3.26 -78.72
N LYS A 885 -84.89 2.39 -79.50
CA LYS A 885 -86.07 2.79 -80.31
C LYS A 885 -87.20 1.75 -80.28
N LEU A 886 -88.22 1.96 -79.43
CA LEU A 886 -89.52 2.54 -79.83
C LEU A 886 -90.61 2.26 -78.76
N ASN A 887 -91.23 3.32 -78.24
CA ASN A 887 -92.69 3.40 -78.23
C ASN A 887 -93.21 4.87 -78.25
N ASN A 888 -93.52 5.34 -79.45
CA ASN A 888 -94.74 6.06 -79.86
C ASN A 888 -95.26 7.37 -79.22
N LYS A 889 -94.45 8.28 -78.67
CA LYS A 889 -94.84 9.72 -78.61
C LYS A 889 -93.65 10.68 -78.79
N ASN A 890 -93.65 11.43 -79.89
CA ASN A 890 -92.69 12.48 -80.23
C ASN A 890 -92.81 13.71 -79.28
N GLU A 891 -91.99 13.80 -78.22
CA GLU A 891 -91.71 15.10 -77.56
C GLU A 891 -90.23 15.22 -77.16
N ILE A 892 -89.70 16.45 -77.32
CA ILE A 892 -88.30 16.86 -77.11
C ILE A 892 -88.14 17.41 -75.69
N LEU A 893 -87.03 17.06 -75.02
CA LEU A 893 -86.45 17.71 -73.82
C LEU A 893 -84.92 17.48 -73.97
N TYR A 894 -84.01 18.42 -74.27
CA TYR A 894 -83.86 19.84 -73.97
C TYR A 894 -82.96 20.53 -75.07
N PRO A 895 -82.97 21.87 -75.21
CA PRO A 895 -82.44 22.60 -76.37
C PRO A 895 -81.10 23.34 -76.14
N GLU A 896 -80.04 22.66 -75.66
CA GLU A 896 -78.79 23.36 -75.25
C GLU A 896 -77.51 23.04 -76.05
N TYR A 897 -77.59 22.33 -77.18
CA TYR A 897 -76.38 21.92 -77.93
C TYR A 897 -76.40 22.26 -79.42
N GLU A 898 -76.89 23.45 -79.77
CA GLU A 898 -76.94 23.90 -81.17
C GLU A 898 -75.63 24.47 -81.73
N ASN A 899 -74.52 24.44 -80.99
CA ASN A 899 -73.24 24.91 -81.51
C ASN A 899 -72.06 24.02 -81.10
N LEU A 900 -71.73 23.02 -81.92
CA LEU A 900 -70.33 22.66 -82.14
C LEU A 900 -70.14 22.14 -83.56
N ILE A 901 -69.73 23.05 -84.43
CA ILE A 901 -69.30 22.80 -85.81
C ILE A 901 -68.01 21.95 -85.74
N PHE A 902 -68.07 20.71 -86.23
CA PHE A 902 -66.88 19.92 -86.55
C PHE A 902 -66.25 20.47 -87.84
N LYS A 903 -65.34 21.43 -87.71
CA LYS A 903 -64.46 21.83 -88.80
C LYS A 903 -63.09 21.17 -88.58
N ASP A 904 -62.70 20.39 -89.57
CA ASP A 904 -61.35 19.86 -89.81
C ASP A 904 -60.85 18.76 -88.87
N MET A 905 -61.29 17.51 -89.15
CA MET A 905 -60.36 16.39 -89.16
C MET A 905 -60.39 15.72 -90.53
N LYS A 906 -59.36 16.03 -91.34
CA LYS A 906 -58.98 15.21 -92.48
C LYS A 906 -58.46 13.87 -91.98
N LYS A 907 -58.85 12.86 -92.74
CA LYS A 907 -58.40 11.48 -92.74
C LYS A 907 -56.89 11.42 -92.93
N ASP A 908 -56.17 11.04 -91.88
CA ASP A 908 -55.17 9.95 -91.87
C ASP A 908 -54.86 9.53 -90.43
#